data_AF-A0A8K0M5D1-F1
#
_entry.id   AF-A0A8K0M5D1-F1
#
_cell.length_a   1.000
_cell.length_b   1.000
_cell.length_c   1.000
_cell.angle_alpha   90.00
_cell.angle_beta   90.00
_cell.angle_gamma   90.00
#
_symmetry.space_group_name_H-M   'P 1'
#
loop_
_entity.id
_entity.type
_entity.pdbx_description
1 polymer ?
#
loop_
_entity_poly.entity_id
_entity_poly.type
_entity_poly.pdbx_seq_one_letter_code
_entity_poly.pdbx_strand_id
1 'polypeptide(L)'
;MDDGVGMRLALEGKKTLTIGTDNLELHDPVAQKSGRTSCAPLSFGGSGKKSIPLYNVLWAEVSNNRITVDFALHASKTVIKPDKWSIPLAPIDSESPNDPSVATFISTLLARAYGEAIPRKRAYVLVNPNSGPGGAVRLWENEVKPLFQAARMELDVVMLTRGGEATELAEKADLTKYDTIMACSGDGTPYEIFNGLGKRPDAGHALASMAVSHIPCGSGNAFSCNLYGSHRASFAALAIIKSIVTPIDLVSVTQGNNRMLSFLSQTLGLIAESDLGTEHLRWMGSTRFEYGVITRMFKKTCYPCDLAVKVEIEEKSEVKAHYKHHASNTSLANLAKKVETTESGLPELKYGTVQDPLPEGWELVPYDKIGTFYAGNMAYMSPDANFFSASLISDGCMDLVTIDGDLPPLTALQVLLDVESGKFFDNPHVSYKKISAYRIIPRDQDDGYISVDGERIPFGPIQAEIHQGLGRVLSKTGKYEAEGPINWDKEDGGAHGLWSCHGCCRLLPHHDNLHQRLTSNDYSYPTSATHRRPPQTPKRMRFGSPRGIKGGRAPSGPWGRLKPVEQDPLQSIGLPSKGDTRYARAVNMALEATASGSSRGPSSSALQDPDNTKALSDVMMALRKLREGIVASKRADDFSIQAYLFCIRLSVLVKHPESYHPAILHLLRHIKPLHPMTSIEIQEVVGYLILDTACRRRELADAFSIRHEFQIKDSKLDTALHALTHDNYILFQRVKKDVDRHRAKLLEWADGDIRLHTLKCFGRAYLGVDLGFLEMATDAKWKDLKENDGVGWELDEERVVIRRIKVR
;
A
#
# COMPACT_ATOMS: atom_id res chain seq x y z
N MET A 1 43.94 -3.34 -2.61
CA MET A 1 45.14 -3.29 -1.73
C MET A 1 44.77 -2.36 -0.58
N ASP A 2 45.64 -1.96 0.34
CA ASP A 2 45.20 -1.04 1.41
C ASP A 2 44.98 0.37 0.86
N ASP A 3 43.73 0.66 0.49
CA ASP A 3 43.28 1.90 -0.14
C ASP A 3 43.17 3.04 0.90
N GLY A 4 44.28 3.36 1.56
CA GLY A 4 44.41 4.44 2.53
C GLY A 4 43.87 4.18 3.93
N VAL A 5 43.52 2.94 4.28
CA VAL A 5 43.13 2.58 5.64
C VAL A 5 44.29 2.79 6.61
N GLY A 6 44.01 3.39 7.76
CA GLY A 6 45.01 3.76 8.77
C GLY A 6 45.79 5.04 8.45
N MET A 7 45.57 5.69 7.30
CA MET A 7 46.23 6.95 6.93
C MET A 7 45.89 8.07 7.92
N ARG A 8 46.89 8.88 8.30
CA ARG A 8 46.78 9.92 9.35
C ARG A 8 47.11 11.31 8.82
N LEU A 9 46.56 12.32 9.50
CA LEU A 9 46.91 13.73 9.34
C LEU A 9 47.08 14.37 10.73
N ALA A 10 48.24 14.97 10.97
CA ALA A 10 48.56 15.70 12.20
C ALA A 10 47.91 17.09 12.21
N LEU A 11 47.36 17.48 13.37
CA LEU A 11 46.60 18.71 13.58
C LEU A 11 47.05 19.44 14.86
N GLU A 12 46.75 20.73 14.95
CA GLU A 12 47.15 21.56 16.10
C GLU A 12 46.64 20.97 17.43
N GLY A 13 47.45 21.10 18.49
CA GLY A 13 47.13 20.58 19.83
C GLY A 13 47.32 19.07 19.98
N LYS A 14 48.20 18.45 19.18
CA LYS A 14 48.45 16.99 19.13
C LYS A 14 47.21 16.17 18.75
N LYS A 15 46.33 16.75 17.94
CA LYS A 15 45.13 16.08 17.42
C LYS A 15 45.49 15.32 16.15
N THR A 16 44.70 14.32 15.81
CA THR A 16 44.95 13.50 14.62
C THR A 16 43.64 13.10 13.97
N LEU A 17 43.52 13.34 12.66
CA LEU A 17 42.49 12.68 11.85
C LEU A 17 43.06 11.37 11.30
N THR A 18 42.28 10.29 11.37
CA THR A 18 42.65 8.96 10.87
C THR A 18 41.54 8.43 9.97
N ILE A 19 41.90 7.98 8.78
CA ILE A 19 40.98 7.28 7.87
C ILE A 19 40.90 5.83 8.31
N GLY A 20 39.79 5.43 8.94
CA GLY A 20 39.51 4.04 9.27
C GLY A 20 38.89 3.27 8.10
N THR A 21 38.44 2.04 8.35
CA THR A 21 37.75 1.20 7.35
C THR A 21 36.47 1.88 6.87
N ASP A 22 35.55 2.17 7.81
CA ASP A 22 34.21 2.71 7.52
C ASP A 22 33.97 4.10 8.14
N ASN A 23 34.93 4.62 8.90
CA ASN A 23 34.81 5.87 9.66
C ASN A 23 36.05 6.76 9.52
N LEU A 24 35.84 8.08 9.48
CA LEU A 24 36.86 9.08 9.76
C LEU A 24 36.90 9.32 11.28
N GLU A 25 38.03 9.05 11.92
CA GLU A 25 38.22 9.27 13.35
C GLU A 25 39.02 10.56 13.63
N LEU A 26 38.52 11.41 14.52
CA LEU A 26 39.26 12.50 15.15
C LEU A 26 39.65 12.10 16.57
N HIS A 27 40.95 12.03 16.82
CA HIS A 27 41.52 11.82 18.16
C HIS A 27 41.94 13.16 18.79
N ASP A 28 41.39 13.47 19.96
CA ASP A 28 41.73 14.67 20.74
C ASP A 28 42.23 14.27 22.15
N PRO A 29 43.56 14.31 22.40
CA PRO A 29 44.12 13.87 23.68
C PRO A 29 43.81 14.83 24.85
N VAL A 30 43.31 16.04 24.58
CA VAL A 30 42.98 17.04 25.60
C VAL A 30 41.53 16.89 26.09
N ALA A 31 40.65 16.30 25.28
CA ALA A 31 39.21 16.20 25.53
C ALA A 31 38.82 15.37 26.77
N GLN A 32 39.74 14.58 27.36
CA GLN A 32 39.45 13.71 28.52
C GLN A 32 39.19 14.46 29.85
N LYS A 33 39.23 15.80 29.89
CA LYS A 33 39.13 16.59 31.14
C LYS A 33 37.92 17.54 31.26
N SER A 34 37.08 17.71 30.25
CA SER A 34 35.85 18.54 30.35
C SER A 34 34.60 17.68 30.56
N GLY A 35 33.84 17.96 31.61
CA GLY A 35 32.74 17.11 32.09
C GLY A 35 31.41 17.18 31.32
N ARG A 36 30.46 16.34 31.75
CA ARG A 36 29.08 16.17 31.24
C ARG A 36 28.35 17.50 30.97
N THR A 37 27.71 17.64 29.80
CA THR A 37 26.41 18.33 29.64
C THR A 37 25.75 18.06 28.28
N SER A 38 24.40 18.05 28.27
CA SER A 38 23.50 17.97 27.10
C SER A 38 23.49 16.67 26.28
N CYS A 39 22.41 16.48 25.50
CA CYS A 39 22.05 15.20 24.88
C CYS A 39 22.02 15.30 23.34
N ALA A 40 22.82 14.48 22.66
CA ALA A 40 22.75 14.26 21.20
C ALA A 40 23.30 12.87 20.86
N PRO A 41 22.84 12.21 19.77
CA PRO A 41 23.25 10.85 19.41
C PRO A 41 24.61 10.82 18.67
N LEU A 42 25.66 11.32 19.32
CA LEU A 42 27.04 10.93 18.99
C LEU A 42 27.42 9.71 19.85
N SER A 43 28.09 8.73 19.27
CA SER A 43 28.64 7.58 19.99
C SER A 43 29.84 8.00 20.84
N PHE A 44 29.57 8.57 22.02
CA PHE A 44 30.59 8.93 23.02
C PHE A 44 31.26 7.70 23.63
N GLY A 45 32.12 7.03 22.86
CA GLY A 45 33.13 6.12 23.38
C GLY A 45 34.05 6.88 24.34
N GLY A 46 34.26 6.33 25.54
CA GLY A 46 34.87 7.03 26.69
C GLY A 46 36.38 7.31 26.60
N SER A 47 36.90 7.68 25.42
CA SER A 47 38.33 7.83 25.13
C SER A 47 38.75 9.21 24.60
N GLY A 48 37.80 10.10 24.28
CA GLY A 48 38.09 11.40 23.65
C GLY A 48 38.16 11.35 22.12
N LYS A 49 37.85 10.20 21.51
CA LYS A 49 37.63 10.07 20.06
C LYS A 49 36.26 10.60 19.65
N LYS A 50 36.17 11.21 18.47
CA LYS A 50 34.92 11.43 17.71
C LYS A 50 35.03 10.71 16.36
N SER A 51 33.94 10.14 15.86
CA SER A 51 33.92 9.49 14.54
C SER A 51 32.78 10.00 13.66
N ILE A 52 33.00 9.97 12.35
CA ILE A 52 32.00 10.22 11.30
C ILE A 52 32.05 9.01 10.35
N PRO A 53 30.93 8.34 10.02
CA PRO A 53 30.91 7.32 8.98
C PRO A 53 31.36 7.91 7.63
N LEU A 54 32.19 7.21 6.86
CA LEU A 54 32.75 7.74 5.60
C LEU A 54 31.65 8.12 4.59
N TYR A 55 30.55 7.36 4.56
CA TYR A 55 29.34 7.66 3.80
C TYR A 55 28.72 9.04 4.15
N ASN A 56 28.91 9.53 5.38
CA ASN A 56 28.41 10.83 5.82
C ASN A 56 29.39 11.99 5.49
N VAL A 57 30.64 11.73 5.09
CA VAL A 57 31.59 12.80 4.75
C VAL A 57 31.19 13.42 3.41
N LEU A 58 30.75 14.68 3.41
CA LEU A 58 30.22 15.36 2.22
C LEU A 58 31.34 16.00 1.41
N TRP A 59 32.27 16.70 2.06
CA TRP A 59 33.41 17.34 1.42
C TRP A 59 34.58 17.52 2.39
N ALA A 60 35.79 17.67 1.84
CA ALA A 60 37.01 17.93 2.60
C ALA A 60 37.93 18.84 1.78
N GLU A 61 38.41 19.93 2.38
CA GLU A 61 39.28 20.91 1.74
C GLU A 61 40.21 21.60 2.75
N VAL A 62 41.28 22.24 2.26
CA VAL A 62 42.18 23.06 3.07
C VAL A 62 42.15 24.50 2.59
N SER A 63 42.01 25.42 3.55
CA SER A 63 42.07 26.86 3.32
C SER A 63 42.60 27.56 4.58
N ASN A 64 43.40 28.61 4.42
CA ASN A 64 43.97 29.42 5.51
C ASN A 64 44.66 28.58 6.62
N ASN A 65 45.45 27.57 6.23
CA ASN A 65 46.10 26.59 7.11
C ASN A 65 45.16 25.78 8.03
N ARG A 66 43.90 25.59 7.62
CA ARG A 66 42.92 24.73 8.30
C ARG A 66 42.39 23.67 7.34
N ILE A 67 42.28 22.43 7.80
CA ILE A 67 41.40 21.45 7.14
C ILE A 67 39.96 21.71 7.58
N THR A 68 39.05 21.73 6.61
CA THR A 68 37.61 21.74 6.85
C THR A 68 37.00 20.48 6.25
N VAL A 69 36.24 19.74 7.06
CA VAL A 69 35.48 18.56 6.66
C VAL A 69 34.01 18.84 6.91
N ASP A 70 33.22 18.94 5.84
CA ASP A 70 31.76 19.06 5.90
C ASP A 70 31.16 17.64 5.90
N PHE A 71 30.18 17.38 6.77
CA PHE A 71 29.58 16.04 6.93
C PHE A 71 28.09 16.09 7.27
N ALA A 72 27.41 14.96 7.03
CA ALA A 72 25.99 14.76 7.30
C ALA A 72 25.75 14.28 8.73
N LEU A 73 25.30 15.18 9.60
CA LEU A 73 24.90 14.89 10.97
C LEU A 73 23.44 14.41 11.01
N HIS A 74 23.20 13.25 11.62
CA HIS A 74 21.86 12.74 11.88
C HIS A 74 21.26 13.46 13.10
N ALA A 75 20.67 14.63 12.85
CA ALA A 75 20.11 15.51 13.88
C ALA A 75 18.87 14.91 14.58
N SER A 76 18.17 13.99 13.92
CA SER A 76 17.11 13.16 14.52
C SER A 76 16.95 11.84 13.74
N LYS A 77 15.98 11.00 14.14
CA LYS A 77 15.57 9.82 13.36
C LYS A 77 14.96 10.15 11.99
N THR A 78 14.58 11.40 11.73
CA THR A 78 13.81 11.80 10.54
C THR A 78 14.45 12.95 9.75
N VAL A 79 15.51 13.59 10.27
CA VAL A 79 16.18 14.74 9.65
C VAL A 79 17.70 14.62 9.79
N ILE A 80 18.39 14.77 8.66
CA ILE A 80 19.84 14.92 8.50
C ILE A 80 20.13 16.40 8.21
N LYS A 81 21.25 16.93 8.71
CA LYS A 81 21.70 18.30 8.46
C LYS A 81 23.21 18.33 8.18
N PRO A 82 23.73 19.30 7.43
CA PRO A 82 25.17 19.51 7.36
C PRO A 82 25.70 20.02 8.71
N ASP A 83 26.86 19.51 9.11
CA ASP A 83 27.72 20.02 10.19
C ASP A 83 29.18 19.96 9.69
N LYS A 84 30.13 20.61 10.38
CA LYS A 84 31.52 20.66 9.92
C LYS A 84 32.57 20.73 11.03
N TRP A 85 33.69 20.07 10.78
CA TRP A 85 34.91 20.25 11.57
C TRP A 85 35.86 21.16 10.80
N SER A 86 36.23 22.30 11.38
CA SER A 86 37.32 23.15 10.83
C SER A 86 38.45 23.22 11.85
N ILE A 87 39.56 22.55 11.57
CA ILE A 87 40.66 22.32 12.50
C ILE A 87 41.96 22.86 11.88
N PRO A 88 42.77 23.67 12.60
CA PRO A 88 44.06 24.11 12.10
C PRO A 88 45.03 22.93 11.96
N LEU A 89 45.83 22.98 10.90
CA LEU A 89 46.91 22.03 10.65
C LEU A 89 48.03 22.23 11.67
N ALA A 90 48.83 21.19 11.93
CA ALA A 90 50.03 21.34 12.74
C ALA A 90 51.06 22.29 12.06
N PRO A 91 51.90 23.01 12.82
CA PRO A 91 53.08 23.69 12.29
C PRO A 91 54.00 22.74 11.50
N ILE A 92 54.69 23.27 10.49
CA ILE A 92 55.56 22.48 9.58
C ILE A 92 56.94 22.28 10.23
N ASP A 93 56.96 21.67 11.41
CA ASP A 93 58.16 21.50 12.25
C ASP A 93 58.62 20.01 12.34
N SER A 94 58.03 19.12 11.54
CA SER A 94 58.26 17.65 11.63
C SER A 94 58.78 17.06 10.32
N GLU A 95 60.10 16.80 10.27
CA GLU A 95 60.77 16.02 9.22
C GLU A 95 60.45 14.50 9.35
N SER A 96 59.18 14.12 9.20
CA SER A 96 58.73 12.74 9.20
C SER A 96 58.44 12.27 7.77
N PRO A 97 59.38 11.60 7.07
CA PRO A 97 59.26 11.29 5.63
C PRO A 97 58.18 10.25 5.26
N ASN A 98 57.36 9.81 6.23
CA ASN A 98 56.22 8.89 6.06
C ASN A 98 54.85 9.56 6.21
N ASP A 99 54.76 10.84 6.63
CA ASP A 99 53.46 11.50 6.73
C ASP A 99 52.94 11.89 5.32
N PRO A 100 51.69 11.55 4.97
CA PRO A 100 51.13 11.84 3.66
C PRO A 100 50.88 13.34 3.49
N SER A 101 51.04 13.86 2.27
CA SER A 101 50.69 15.26 2.01
C SER A 101 49.21 15.51 2.30
N VAL A 102 48.88 16.72 2.78
CA VAL A 102 47.48 17.04 3.15
C VAL A 102 46.53 16.92 1.95
N ALA A 103 47.02 17.19 0.74
CA ALA A 103 46.29 16.97 -0.50
C ALA A 103 46.04 15.46 -0.75
N THR A 104 47.05 14.60 -0.53
CA THR A 104 46.92 13.14 -0.61
C THR A 104 45.91 12.60 0.40
N PHE A 105 45.93 13.11 1.64
CA PHE A 105 44.97 12.74 2.67
C PHE A 105 43.53 13.09 2.24
N ILE A 106 43.32 14.29 1.70
CA ILE A 106 42.00 14.76 1.23
C ILE A 106 41.52 13.95 0.02
N SER A 107 42.38 13.69 -0.98
CA SER A 107 42.00 12.87 -2.14
C SER A 107 41.64 11.44 -1.73
N THR A 108 42.40 10.85 -0.80
CA THR A 108 42.12 9.51 -0.24
C THR A 108 40.81 9.49 0.54
N LEU A 109 40.58 10.49 1.39
CA LEU A 109 39.34 10.62 2.17
C LEU A 109 38.12 10.76 1.26
N LEU A 110 38.18 11.63 0.25
CA LEU A 110 37.08 11.83 -0.70
C LEU A 110 36.83 10.59 -1.57
N ALA A 111 37.89 9.94 -2.06
CA ALA A 111 37.77 8.69 -2.81
C ALA A 111 37.08 7.59 -1.99
N ARG A 112 37.49 7.37 -0.72
CA ARG A 112 36.80 6.39 0.15
C ARG A 112 35.38 6.82 0.55
N ALA A 113 35.15 8.12 0.73
CA ALA A 113 33.84 8.64 1.14
C ALA A 113 32.79 8.60 0.02
N TYR A 114 33.20 8.63 -1.24
CA TYR A 114 32.30 8.57 -2.40
C TYR A 114 32.31 7.21 -3.11
N GLY A 115 33.42 6.45 -3.08
CA GLY A 115 33.54 5.19 -3.81
C GLY A 115 33.39 5.41 -5.32
N GLU A 116 32.43 4.72 -5.92
CA GLU A 116 32.08 4.87 -7.35
C GLU A 116 31.21 6.12 -7.65
N ALA A 117 30.72 6.83 -6.62
CA ALA A 117 29.82 7.97 -6.80
C ALA A 117 30.57 9.22 -7.28
N ILE A 118 30.08 9.84 -8.36
CA ILE A 118 30.62 11.11 -8.86
C ILE A 118 30.46 12.21 -7.79
N PRO A 119 31.54 12.88 -7.33
CA PRO A 119 31.47 14.04 -6.44
C PRO A 119 31.12 15.32 -7.22
N ARG A 120 30.62 16.36 -6.53
CA ARG A 120 30.24 17.66 -7.13
C ARG A 120 29.24 17.56 -8.30
N LYS A 121 28.29 16.62 -8.24
CA LYS A 121 27.25 16.43 -9.26
C LYS A 121 26.56 17.75 -9.63
N ARG A 122 26.35 17.95 -10.93
CA ARG A 122 25.61 19.05 -11.56
C ARG A 122 24.16 18.61 -11.72
N ALA A 123 23.21 19.37 -11.17
CA ALA A 123 21.79 18.99 -11.17
C ALA A 123 20.89 20.10 -11.70
N TYR A 124 19.98 19.73 -12.61
CA TYR A 124 18.86 20.57 -13.03
C TYR A 124 17.64 20.23 -12.16
N VAL A 125 17.28 21.12 -11.25
CA VAL A 125 16.33 20.84 -10.16
C VAL A 125 14.97 21.46 -10.46
N LEU A 126 13.96 20.61 -10.62
CA LEU A 126 12.58 20.97 -10.91
C LEU A 126 11.73 20.84 -9.63
N VAL A 127 11.41 21.98 -9.00
CA VAL A 127 10.71 22.04 -7.71
C VAL A 127 9.22 22.30 -7.94
N ASN A 128 8.34 21.39 -7.52
CA ASN A 128 6.90 21.62 -7.53
C ASN A 128 6.47 22.23 -6.17
N PRO A 129 6.17 23.54 -6.09
CA PRO A 129 5.86 24.19 -4.81
C PRO A 129 4.56 23.69 -4.19
N ASN A 130 3.63 23.20 -5.01
CA ASN A 130 2.32 22.69 -4.60
C ASN A 130 2.35 21.19 -4.24
N SER A 131 3.52 20.55 -4.22
CA SER A 131 3.64 19.13 -3.90
C SER A 131 3.33 18.83 -2.43
N GLY A 132 2.64 17.70 -2.21
CA GLY A 132 2.16 17.26 -0.89
C GLY A 132 1.22 18.30 -0.27
N PRO A 133 1.28 18.54 1.05
CA PRO A 133 0.50 19.60 1.71
C PRO A 133 1.14 21.00 1.54
N GLY A 134 1.66 21.33 0.35
CA GLY A 134 2.35 22.61 0.08
C GLY A 134 3.69 22.78 0.81
N GLY A 135 4.37 21.67 1.14
CA GLY A 135 5.59 21.69 1.98
C GLY A 135 6.92 21.81 1.23
N ALA A 136 6.91 21.63 -0.10
CA ALA A 136 8.10 21.30 -0.88
C ALA A 136 9.22 22.36 -0.81
N VAL A 137 8.91 23.64 -1.05
CA VAL A 137 9.91 24.73 -1.02
C VAL A 137 10.59 24.85 0.35
N ARG A 138 9.85 24.58 1.44
CA ARG A 138 10.39 24.62 2.80
C ARG A 138 11.35 23.44 3.06
N LEU A 139 11.04 22.25 2.55
CA LEU A 139 11.94 21.08 2.63
C LEU A 139 13.19 21.30 1.79
N TRP A 140 13.03 21.83 0.57
CA TRP A 140 14.12 22.18 -0.32
C TRP A 140 15.13 23.12 0.35
N GLU A 141 14.69 24.30 0.81
CA GLU A 141 15.58 25.32 1.37
C GLU A 141 16.19 24.94 2.74
N ASN A 142 15.47 24.21 3.60
CA ASN A 142 15.92 23.96 4.98
C ASN A 142 16.59 22.60 5.23
N GLU A 143 16.33 21.58 4.38
CA GLU A 143 16.80 20.21 4.61
C GLU A 143 17.67 19.67 3.47
N VAL A 144 17.44 20.08 2.23
CA VAL A 144 18.05 19.48 1.03
C VAL A 144 19.19 20.34 0.46
N LYS A 145 18.87 21.58 0.08
CA LYS A 145 19.82 22.56 -0.47
C LYS A 145 21.07 22.76 0.40
N PRO A 146 20.99 22.80 1.75
CA PRO A 146 22.19 22.91 2.60
C PRO A 146 23.12 21.69 2.51
N LEU A 147 22.59 20.47 2.31
CA LEU A 147 23.40 19.25 2.13
C LEU A 147 24.11 19.25 0.78
N PHE A 148 23.43 19.67 -0.30
CA PHE A 148 24.03 19.78 -1.63
C PHE A 148 25.12 20.87 -1.70
N GLN A 149 24.90 22.02 -1.04
CA GLN A 149 25.93 23.05 -0.88
C GLN A 149 27.15 22.54 -0.08
N ALA A 150 26.92 21.80 1.00
CA ALA A 150 27.99 21.15 1.77
C ALA A 150 28.75 20.09 0.94
N ALA A 151 28.09 19.40 0.00
CA ALA A 151 28.72 18.49 -0.97
C ALA A 151 29.30 19.18 -2.22
N ARG A 152 29.29 20.51 -2.28
CA ARG A 152 29.78 21.34 -3.41
C ARG A 152 29.15 20.96 -4.77
N MET A 153 27.87 20.57 -4.77
CA MET A 153 27.09 20.34 -5.98
C MET A 153 26.72 21.65 -6.68
N GLU A 154 26.58 21.59 -8.00
CA GLU A 154 26.19 22.71 -8.85
C GLU A 154 24.70 22.56 -9.22
N LEU A 155 23.89 23.59 -8.97
CA LEU A 155 22.42 23.48 -8.94
C LEU A 155 21.75 24.59 -9.77
N ASP A 156 21.15 24.23 -10.90
CA ASP A 156 20.24 25.10 -11.64
C ASP A 156 18.81 24.79 -11.20
N VAL A 157 18.16 25.72 -10.47
CA VAL A 157 16.87 25.46 -9.80
C VAL A 157 15.72 26.22 -10.48
N VAL A 158 14.68 25.49 -10.88
CA VAL A 158 13.44 26.01 -11.47
C VAL A 158 12.26 25.67 -10.56
N MET A 159 11.41 26.68 -10.30
CA MET A 159 10.14 26.51 -9.59
C MET A 159 9.02 26.31 -10.62
N LEU A 160 8.41 25.13 -10.62
CA LEU A 160 7.33 24.78 -11.55
C LEU A 160 6.04 25.55 -11.20
N THR A 161 5.32 25.98 -12.23
CA THR A 161 4.07 26.76 -12.14
C THR A 161 2.82 25.92 -12.38
N ARG A 162 2.93 24.85 -13.20
CA ARG A 162 1.82 23.96 -13.59
C ARG A 162 2.28 22.52 -13.84
N GLY A 163 1.32 21.61 -14.02
CA GLY A 163 1.57 20.27 -14.54
C GLY A 163 1.97 20.29 -16.03
N GLY A 164 2.70 19.26 -16.45
CA GLY A 164 3.29 19.10 -17.78
C GLY A 164 4.51 19.99 -18.04
N GLU A 165 4.85 20.89 -17.12
CA GLU A 165 5.97 21.82 -17.27
C GLU A 165 7.32 21.09 -17.12
N ALA A 166 7.42 20.08 -16.26
CA ALA A 166 8.67 19.31 -16.14
C ALA A 166 8.91 18.43 -17.38
N THR A 167 7.85 17.96 -18.04
CA THR A 167 7.94 17.32 -19.37
C THR A 167 8.53 18.27 -20.41
N GLU A 168 8.00 19.50 -20.51
CA GLU A 168 8.48 20.49 -21.48
C GLU A 168 9.91 20.96 -21.21
N LEU A 169 10.32 21.04 -19.93
CA LEU A 169 11.68 21.41 -19.53
C LEU A 169 12.68 20.27 -19.73
N ALA A 170 12.29 19.01 -19.48
CA ALA A 170 13.14 17.84 -19.72
C ALA A 170 13.33 17.55 -21.22
N GLU A 171 12.28 17.72 -22.03
CA GLU A 171 12.35 17.65 -23.49
C GLU A 171 13.40 18.63 -24.05
N LYS A 172 13.39 19.88 -23.56
CA LYS A 172 14.26 20.97 -24.03
C LYS A 172 15.61 21.07 -23.29
N ALA A 173 15.92 20.15 -22.39
CA ALA A 173 17.13 20.24 -21.56
C ALA A 173 18.42 20.06 -22.37
N ASP A 174 19.46 20.82 -22.02
CA ASP A 174 20.82 20.58 -22.51
C ASP A 174 21.48 19.52 -21.63
N LEU A 175 21.51 18.29 -22.14
CA LEU A 175 21.98 17.12 -21.39
C LEU A 175 23.48 17.17 -21.09
N THR A 176 24.26 18.02 -21.78
CA THR A 176 25.71 18.13 -21.55
C THR A 176 26.04 18.90 -20.26
N LYS A 177 25.13 19.74 -19.77
CA LYS A 177 25.33 20.61 -18.59
C LYS A 177 25.14 19.90 -17.25
N TYR A 178 24.42 18.78 -17.22
CA TYR A 178 23.95 18.15 -15.99
C TYR A 178 24.37 16.68 -15.89
N ASP A 179 24.50 16.18 -14.67
CA ASP A 179 24.68 14.76 -14.37
C ASP A 179 23.34 14.12 -13.94
N THR A 180 22.34 14.95 -13.58
CA THR A 180 20.97 14.51 -13.28
C THR A 180 19.93 15.63 -13.50
N ILE A 181 18.71 15.25 -13.91
CA ILE A 181 17.50 16.06 -13.73
C ILE A 181 16.81 15.57 -12.45
N MET A 182 16.54 16.48 -11.51
CA MET A 182 16.07 16.17 -10.17
C MET A 182 14.68 16.75 -9.90
N ALA A 183 13.71 15.88 -9.61
CA ALA A 183 12.38 16.31 -9.20
C ALA A 183 12.28 16.52 -7.68
N CYS A 184 11.77 17.66 -7.22
CA CYS A 184 11.42 17.89 -5.82
C CYS A 184 9.89 17.95 -5.68
N SER A 185 9.28 16.79 -5.43
CA SER A 185 7.88 16.50 -5.79
C SER A 185 7.36 15.20 -5.15
N GLY A 186 6.18 14.71 -5.57
CA GLY A 186 5.85 13.28 -5.58
C GLY A 186 6.24 12.60 -6.90
N ASP A 187 5.85 11.33 -7.08
CA ASP A 187 6.29 10.45 -8.18
C ASP A 187 5.88 10.90 -9.60
N GLY A 188 4.81 11.70 -9.74
CA GLY A 188 4.34 12.23 -11.03
C GLY A 188 5.31 13.18 -11.75
N THR A 189 6.20 13.87 -11.03
CA THR A 189 7.21 14.73 -11.69
C THR A 189 8.40 13.95 -12.27
N PRO A 190 8.94 12.89 -11.61
CA PRO A 190 9.74 11.87 -12.28
C PRO A 190 9.09 11.28 -13.55
N TYR A 191 7.78 10.97 -13.51
CA TYR A 191 7.02 10.53 -14.69
C TYR A 191 7.02 11.60 -15.80
N GLU A 192 6.75 12.86 -15.46
CA GLU A 192 6.84 13.98 -16.40
C GLU A 192 8.24 14.09 -17.05
N ILE A 193 9.32 13.93 -16.27
CA ILE A 193 10.71 14.02 -16.76
C ILE A 193 11.03 12.87 -17.71
N PHE A 194 10.74 11.62 -17.36
CA PHE A 194 10.98 10.47 -18.26
C PHE A 194 10.20 10.62 -19.56
N ASN A 195 8.94 11.07 -19.51
CA ASN A 195 8.14 11.32 -20.71
C ASN A 195 8.62 12.56 -21.50
N GLY A 196 9.28 13.53 -20.86
CA GLY A 196 9.94 14.65 -21.53
C GLY A 196 11.19 14.21 -22.30
N LEU A 197 12.07 13.44 -21.65
CA LEU A 197 13.22 12.82 -22.32
C LEU A 197 12.77 11.88 -23.46
N GLY A 198 11.70 11.11 -23.25
CA GLY A 198 11.11 10.20 -24.23
C GLY A 198 10.45 10.86 -25.44
N LYS A 199 10.15 12.16 -25.39
CA LYS A 199 9.61 12.95 -26.52
C LYS A 199 10.69 13.51 -27.46
N ARG A 200 11.95 13.45 -27.06
CA ARG A 200 13.05 14.06 -27.82
C ARG A 200 13.38 13.27 -29.10
N PRO A 201 13.92 13.92 -30.15
CA PRO A 201 14.42 13.22 -31.34
C PRO A 201 15.53 12.21 -31.03
N ASP A 202 16.34 12.48 -30.00
CA ASP A 202 17.45 11.66 -29.48
C ASP A 202 17.04 10.83 -28.24
N ALA A 203 15.74 10.52 -28.06
CA ALA A 203 15.21 9.94 -26.82
C ALA A 203 15.97 8.73 -26.25
N GLY A 204 16.43 7.79 -27.08
CA GLY A 204 17.23 6.64 -26.66
C GLY A 204 18.57 7.03 -26.05
N HIS A 205 19.28 7.98 -26.68
CA HIS A 205 20.49 8.57 -26.10
C HIS A 205 20.17 9.38 -24.83
N ALA A 206 19.08 10.17 -24.84
CA ALA A 206 18.69 11.02 -23.73
C ALA A 206 18.37 10.22 -22.46
N LEU A 207 17.57 9.14 -22.59
CA LEU A 207 17.20 8.25 -21.49
C LEU A 207 18.39 7.42 -20.99
N ALA A 208 19.33 7.05 -21.87
CA ALA A 208 20.52 6.27 -21.53
C ALA A 208 21.70 7.09 -20.98
N SER A 209 21.66 8.42 -21.09
CA SER A 209 22.71 9.33 -20.60
C SER A 209 22.29 10.15 -19.37
N MET A 210 21.06 10.68 -19.34
CA MET A 210 20.60 11.58 -18.28
C MET A 210 19.92 10.84 -17.13
N ALA A 211 20.53 10.88 -15.94
CA ALA A 211 19.95 10.26 -14.75
C ALA A 211 18.79 11.08 -14.17
N VAL A 212 17.65 10.43 -13.91
CA VAL A 212 16.56 11.03 -13.12
C VAL A 212 16.81 10.81 -11.62
N SER A 213 16.53 11.81 -10.80
CA SER A 213 16.61 11.70 -9.33
C SER A 213 15.41 12.38 -8.65
N HIS A 214 15.15 12.02 -7.39
CA HIS A 214 13.93 12.44 -6.68
C HIS A 214 14.20 12.87 -5.24
N ILE A 215 13.64 14.01 -4.85
CA ILE A 215 13.56 14.49 -3.48
C ILE A 215 12.10 14.36 -3.02
N PRO A 216 11.80 13.49 -2.04
CA PRO A 216 10.44 13.16 -1.64
C PRO A 216 9.78 14.33 -0.90
N CYS A 217 8.90 15.02 -1.62
CA CYS A 217 8.05 16.13 -1.15
C CYS A 217 6.56 15.88 -1.46
N GLY A 218 6.18 14.67 -1.87
CA GLY A 218 4.82 14.32 -2.27
C GLY A 218 4.02 13.56 -1.20
N SER A 219 2.78 13.20 -1.55
CA SER A 219 1.97 12.23 -0.79
C SER A 219 2.31 10.79 -1.17
N GLY A 220 2.59 10.53 -2.45
CA GLY A 220 3.35 9.38 -2.92
C GLY A 220 4.84 9.76 -3.05
N ASN A 221 5.73 8.81 -2.70
CA ASN A 221 7.18 8.96 -2.80
C ASN A 221 7.87 7.62 -3.12
N ALA A 222 7.23 6.79 -3.94
CA ALA A 222 7.65 5.43 -4.27
C ALA A 222 9.07 5.37 -4.87
N PHE A 223 9.42 6.28 -5.77
CA PHE A 223 10.75 6.39 -6.38
C PHE A 223 11.84 6.48 -5.30
N SER A 224 11.65 7.35 -4.31
CA SER A 224 12.56 7.56 -3.19
C SER A 224 12.65 6.36 -2.24
N CYS A 225 11.53 5.67 -1.98
CA CYS A 225 11.54 4.42 -1.21
C CYS A 225 12.43 3.37 -1.86
N ASN A 226 12.24 3.13 -3.16
CA ASN A 226 12.94 2.06 -3.88
C ASN A 226 14.42 2.35 -4.12
N LEU A 227 14.82 3.61 -4.41
CA LEU A 227 16.21 3.92 -4.79
C LEU A 227 17.09 4.44 -3.64
N TYR A 228 16.50 4.92 -2.55
CA TYR A 228 17.23 5.50 -1.40
C TYR A 228 16.90 4.83 -0.04
N GLY A 229 15.91 3.94 0.01
CA GLY A 229 15.48 3.27 1.25
C GLY A 229 14.80 4.23 2.24
N SER A 230 14.27 5.36 1.77
CA SER A 230 13.67 6.38 2.63
C SER A 230 12.71 7.30 1.87
N HIS A 231 11.70 7.81 2.57
CA HIS A 231 10.73 8.80 2.07
C HIS A 231 10.91 10.17 2.78
N ARG A 232 12.14 10.49 3.21
CA ARG A 232 12.51 11.72 3.93
C ARG A 232 13.49 12.54 3.09
N ALA A 233 13.19 13.83 2.89
CA ALA A 233 13.91 14.70 1.96
C ALA A 233 15.43 14.76 2.24
N SER A 234 15.84 14.95 3.49
CA SER A 234 17.27 14.97 3.87
C SER A 234 18.00 13.63 3.68
N PHE A 235 17.29 12.50 3.76
CA PHE A 235 17.87 11.16 3.56
C PHE A 235 18.07 10.88 2.07
N ALA A 236 17.08 11.21 1.23
CA ALA A 236 17.21 11.17 -0.22
C ALA A 236 18.33 12.12 -0.71
N ALA A 237 18.46 13.30 -0.12
CA ALA A 237 19.55 14.23 -0.44
C ALA A 237 20.94 13.63 -0.13
N LEU A 238 21.15 13.02 1.05
CA LEU A 238 22.40 12.32 1.35
C LEU A 238 22.63 11.14 0.40
N ALA A 239 21.58 10.37 0.09
CA ALA A 239 21.67 9.28 -0.87
C ALA A 239 22.09 9.79 -2.25
N ILE A 240 21.44 10.80 -2.84
CA ILE A 240 21.76 11.39 -4.14
C ILE A 240 23.22 11.90 -4.22
N ILE A 241 23.73 12.53 -3.15
CA ILE A 241 25.15 12.94 -3.06
C ILE A 241 26.06 11.71 -3.26
N LYS A 242 25.74 10.61 -2.57
CA LYS A 242 26.48 9.34 -2.58
C LYS A 242 26.00 8.33 -3.63
N SER A 243 25.06 8.71 -4.48
CA SER A 243 24.49 7.83 -5.49
C SER A 243 25.43 7.64 -6.67
N ILE A 244 25.33 6.45 -7.22
CA ILE A 244 25.86 6.07 -8.52
C ILE A 244 24.76 6.18 -9.58
N VAL A 245 25.16 6.34 -10.84
CA VAL A 245 24.24 6.22 -11.98
C VAL A 245 23.95 4.74 -12.19
N THR A 246 22.68 4.40 -12.39
CA THR A 246 22.22 3.01 -12.54
C THR A 246 21.18 2.94 -13.67
N PRO A 247 21.24 1.95 -14.59
CA PRO A 247 20.19 1.76 -15.56
C PRO A 247 18.92 1.24 -14.89
N ILE A 248 17.76 1.64 -15.42
CA ILE A 248 16.44 1.18 -14.98
C ILE A 248 15.61 0.74 -16.18
N ASP A 249 14.79 -0.29 -15.99
CA ASP A 249 13.83 -0.74 -16.99
C ASP A 249 12.62 0.21 -17.06
N LEU A 250 12.24 0.60 -18.27
CA LEU A 250 11.08 1.47 -18.53
C LEU A 250 10.06 0.72 -19.39
N VAL A 251 8.78 0.87 -19.06
CA VAL A 251 7.67 0.29 -19.82
C VAL A 251 7.16 1.31 -20.83
N SER A 252 7.09 0.93 -22.11
CA SER A 252 6.29 1.66 -23.09
C SER A 252 4.84 1.22 -23.00
N VAL A 253 3.95 2.11 -22.59
CA VAL A 253 2.50 1.89 -22.59
C VAL A 253 1.91 2.58 -23.81
N THR A 254 1.06 1.88 -24.56
CA THR A 254 0.37 2.38 -25.76
C THR A 254 -1.14 2.41 -25.56
N GLN A 255 -1.76 3.53 -25.92
CA GLN A 255 -3.21 3.71 -25.93
C GLN A 255 -3.62 4.53 -27.16
N GLY A 256 -4.36 3.92 -28.09
CA GLY A 256 -4.59 4.51 -29.41
C GLY A 256 -3.27 4.83 -30.11
N ASN A 257 -3.12 6.08 -30.58
CA ASN A 257 -1.88 6.56 -31.21
C ASN A 257 -0.81 7.04 -30.20
N ASN A 258 -1.11 7.08 -28.91
CA ASN A 258 -0.19 7.62 -27.90
C ASN A 258 0.70 6.51 -27.33
N ARG A 259 2.01 6.75 -27.30
CA ARG A 259 3.01 6.00 -26.51
C ARG A 259 3.47 6.87 -25.36
N MET A 260 3.49 6.32 -24.15
CA MET A 260 4.02 6.96 -22.94
C MET A 260 4.99 6.00 -22.24
N LEU A 261 5.89 6.55 -21.43
CA LEU A 261 6.80 5.77 -20.60
C LEU A 261 6.29 5.68 -19.16
N SER A 262 6.48 4.51 -18.55
CA SER A 262 6.21 4.22 -17.14
C SER A 262 7.46 3.64 -16.49
N PHE A 263 7.77 4.10 -15.28
CA PHE A 263 8.91 3.65 -14.47
C PHE A 263 8.48 2.94 -13.18
N LEU A 264 7.23 3.12 -12.74
CA LEU A 264 6.73 2.68 -11.44
C LEU A 264 5.77 1.49 -11.58
N SER A 265 4.60 1.72 -12.17
CA SER A 265 3.52 0.73 -12.23
C SER A 265 2.36 1.14 -13.15
N GLN A 266 1.53 0.18 -13.53
CA GLN A 266 0.25 0.41 -14.21
C GLN A 266 -0.85 -0.45 -13.59
N THR A 267 -2.05 0.10 -13.39
CA THR A 267 -3.15 -0.61 -12.71
C THR A 267 -4.54 -0.31 -13.27
N LEU A 268 -5.39 -1.34 -13.24
CA LEU A 268 -6.83 -1.30 -13.45
C LEU A 268 -7.53 -1.88 -12.20
N GLY A 269 -8.67 -1.30 -11.84
CA GLY A 269 -9.55 -1.82 -10.78
C GLY A 269 -9.29 -1.18 -9.41
N LEU A 270 -9.34 -1.98 -8.34
CA LEU A 270 -9.41 -1.50 -6.95
C LEU A 270 -8.29 -0.52 -6.58
N ILE A 271 -7.05 -0.76 -7.00
CA ILE A 271 -5.92 0.13 -6.69
C ILE A 271 -6.01 1.44 -7.51
N ALA A 272 -6.30 1.35 -8.81
CA ALA A 272 -6.52 2.51 -9.68
C ALA A 272 -7.65 3.43 -9.16
N GLU A 273 -8.77 2.86 -8.72
CA GLU A 273 -9.84 3.64 -8.08
C GLU A 273 -9.44 4.23 -6.72
N SER A 274 -8.59 3.54 -5.96
CA SER A 274 -8.19 3.98 -4.62
C SER A 274 -7.20 5.14 -4.67
N ASP A 275 -6.38 5.20 -5.71
CA ASP A 275 -5.56 6.36 -6.03
C ASP A 275 -6.41 7.47 -6.67
N LEU A 276 -6.85 7.29 -7.91
CA LEU A 276 -7.46 8.36 -8.71
C LEU A 276 -8.83 8.77 -8.15
N GLY A 277 -9.62 7.80 -7.69
CA GLY A 277 -10.90 8.05 -7.05
C GLY A 277 -10.80 8.55 -5.60
N THR A 278 -9.61 8.98 -5.12
CA THR A 278 -9.43 9.72 -3.85
C THR A 278 -8.65 11.03 -4.01
N GLU A 279 -8.45 11.55 -5.22
CA GLU A 279 -7.70 12.81 -5.42
C GLU A 279 -8.30 14.03 -4.70
N HIS A 280 -9.63 14.10 -4.59
CA HIS A 280 -10.33 15.11 -3.79
C HIS A 280 -9.99 15.05 -2.29
N LEU A 281 -9.32 13.97 -1.85
CA LEU A 281 -8.78 13.76 -0.50
C LEU A 281 -7.26 13.95 -0.42
N ARG A 282 -6.58 14.56 -1.41
CA ARG A 282 -5.12 14.85 -1.39
C ARG A 282 -4.64 15.56 -0.09
N TRP A 283 -5.52 16.29 0.60
CA TRP A 283 -5.25 16.90 1.92
C TRP A 283 -4.95 15.89 3.06
N MET A 284 -5.34 14.61 2.90
CA MET A 284 -5.05 13.50 3.84
C MET A 284 -3.60 13.00 3.77
N GLY A 285 -2.78 13.53 2.86
CA GLY A 285 -1.44 13.01 2.60
C GLY A 285 -1.51 11.60 2.00
N SER A 286 -0.76 10.65 2.56
CA SER A 286 -0.84 9.23 2.17
C SER A 286 -2.19 8.61 2.55
N THR A 287 -2.75 8.94 3.72
CA THR A 287 -3.89 8.23 4.33
C THR A 287 -5.20 8.18 3.51
N ARG A 288 -5.23 8.87 2.36
CA ARG A 288 -6.27 8.73 1.33
C ARG A 288 -6.28 7.35 0.67
N PHE A 289 -5.12 6.71 0.50
CA PHE A 289 -4.99 5.46 -0.24
C PHE A 289 -5.65 4.29 0.52
N GLU A 290 -5.32 4.15 1.80
CA GLU A 290 -5.88 3.16 2.72
C GLU A 290 -7.40 3.34 2.84
N TYR A 291 -7.88 4.58 2.95
CA TYR A 291 -9.31 4.90 2.91
C TYR A 291 -9.96 4.49 1.57
N GLY A 292 -9.29 4.75 0.45
CA GLY A 292 -9.73 4.36 -0.88
C GLY A 292 -9.93 2.86 -1.02
N VAL A 293 -8.93 2.06 -0.60
CA VAL A 293 -8.98 0.59 -0.68
C VAL A 293 -10.04 0.04 0.26
N ILE A 294 -10.04 0.46 1.54
CA ILE A 294 -10.97 -0.07 2.56
C ILE A 294 -12.43 0.21 2.14
N THR A 295 -12.75 1.42 1.68
CA THR A 295 -14.14 1.77 1.31
C THR A 295 -14.65 1.03 0.06
N ARG A 296 -13.75 0.66 -0.87
CA ARG A 296 -14.10 -0.02 -2.11
C ARG A 296 -14.10 -1.53 -2.00
N MET A 297 -13.23 -2.10 -1.16
CA MET A 297 -13.20 -3.53 -0.84
C MET A 297 -14.58 -4.05 -0.36
N PHE A 298 -15.31 -3.27 0.44
CA PHE A 298 -16.67 -3.64 0.87
C PHE A 298 -17.74 -3.61 -0.24
N LYS A 299 -17.43 -3.07 -1.43
CA LYS A 299 -18.33 -3.06 -2.59
C LYS A 299 -18.20 -4.29 -3.51
N LYS A 300 -17.15 -5.12 -3.37
CA LYS A 300 -16.88 -6.30 -4.22
C LYS A 300 -16.96 -5.99 -5.73
N THR A 301 -16.26 -4.96 -6.16
CA THR A 301 -16.19 -4.56 -7.58
C THR A 301 -15.23 -5.48 -8.34
N CYS A 302 -15.77 -6.23 -9.31
CA CYS A 302 -15.00 -6.85 -10.39
C CYS A 302 -14.97 -5.90 -11.60
N TYR A 303 -13.91 -5.98 -12.40
CA TYR A 303 -13.67 -5.14 -13.57
C TYR A 303 -13.41 -6.03 -14.79
N PRO A 304 -14.44 -6.65 -15.39
CA PRO A 304 -14.27 -7.58 -16.50
C PRO A 304 -13.36 -7.04 -17.59
N CYS A 305 -12.42 -7.86 -18.04
CA CYS A 305 -11.55 -7.53 -19.15
C CYS A 305 -11.22 -8.76 -19.99
N ASP A 306 -10.65 -8.54 -21.16
CA ASP A 306 -9.88 -9.55 -21.87
C ASP A 306 -8.39 -9.21 -21.74
N LEU A 307 -7.58 -10.22 -21.42
CA LEU A 307 -6.18 -10.05 -21.04
C LEU A 307 -5.28 -11.02 -21.82
N ALA A 308 -4.26 -10.49 -22.48
CA ALA A 308 -3.18 -11.25 -23.11
C ALA A 308 -1.85 -10.87 -22.46
N VAL A 309 -1.00 -11.85 -22.15
CA VAL A 309 0.24 -11.63 -21.38
C VAL A 309 1.38 -12.46 -21.95
N LYS A 310 2.52 -11.83 -22.26
CA LYS A 310 3.77 -12.54 -22.48
C LYS A 310 4.45 -12.79 -21.13
N VAL A 311 4.11 -13.92 -20.52
CA VAL A 311 4.78 -14.42 -19.32
C VAL A 311 6.19 -14.89 -19.68
N GLU A 312 7.16 -14.60 -18.81
CA GLU A 312 8.52 -15.14 -18.87
C GLU A 312 8.81 -16.10 -17.70
N ILE A 313 8.21 -15.84 -16.52
CA ILE A 313 8.21 -16.78 -15.38
C ILE A 313 6.82 -16.79 -14.75
N GLU A 314 6.21 -17.99 -14.65
CA GLU A 314 4.84 -18.16 -14.16
C GLU A 314 4.77 -18.57 -12.68
N GLU A 315 5.69 -19.42 -12.21
CA GLU A 315 5.61 -20.01 -10.88
C GLU A 315 6.35 -19.19 -9.80
N LYS A 316 5.74 -19.09 -8.62
CA LYS A 316 6.26 -18.26 -7.51
C LYS A 316 7.63 -18.70 -7.00
N SER A 317 7.90 -20.01 -7.03
CA SER A 317 9.21 -20.59 -6.67
C SER A 317 10.29 -20.18 -7.68
N GLU A 318 9.99 -20.24 -8.97
CA GLU A 318 10.89 -19.82 -10.05
C GLU A 318 11.16 -18.31 -10.00
N VAL A 319 10.15 -17.49 -9.69
CA VAL A 319 10.31 -16.05 -9.47
C VAL A 319 11.25 -15.77 -8.29
N LYS A 320 11.16 -16.53 -7.17
CA LYS A 320 12.14 -16.43 -6.06
C LYS A 320 13.54 -16.88 -6.48
N ALA A 321 13.68 -17.95 -7.27
CA ALA A 321 14.97 -18.43 -7.76
C ALA A 321 15.65 -17.44 -8.72
N HIS A 322 14.89 -16.83 -9.64
CA HIS A 322 15.34 -15.75 -10.52
C HIS A 322 15.76 -14.51 -9.72
N TYR A 323 14.96 -14.10 -8.73
CA TYR A 323 15.34 -13.01 -7.82
C TYR A 323 16.65 -13.33 -7.10
N LYS A 324 16.82 -14.55 -6.57
CA LYS A 324 18.05 -15.01 -5.90
C LYS A 324 19.26 -14.95 -6.82
N HIS A 325 19.12 -15.40 -8.08
CA HIS A 325 20.16 -15.36 -9.08
C HIS A 325 20.57 -13.91 -9.44
N HIS A 326 19.61 -13.02 -9.72
CA HIS A 326 19.90 -11.64 -10.07
C HIS A 326 20.40 -10.82 -8.87
N ALA A 327 19.82 -10.96 -7.68
CA ALA A 327 20.24 -10.23 -6.49
C ALA A 327 21.67 -10.57 -6.02
N SER A 328 22.22 -11.72 -6.44
CA SER A 328 23.61 -12.12 -6.19
C SER A 328 24.58 -11.81 -7.34
N ASN A 329 24.14 -11.90 -8.61
CA ASN A 329 25.00 -11.69 -9.79
C ASN A 329 24.93 -10.29 -10.43
N THR A 330 24.10 -9.37 -9.92
CA THR A 330 24.00 -8.00 -10.43
C THR A 330 25.24 -7.19 -10.06
N SER A 331 26.15 -7.04 -11.01
CA SER A 331 27.20 -6.01 -10.98
C SER A 331 26.87 -4.88 -11.96
N LEU A 332 27.26 -3.66 -11.62
CA LEU A 332 27.04 -2.47 -12.45
C LEU A 332 27.70 -2.59 -13.83
N ALA A 333 28.86 -3.27 -13.90
CA ALA A 333 29.56 -3.58 -15.15
C ALA A 333 28.79 -4.55 -16.07
N ASN A 334 28.00 -5.49 -15.50
CA ASN A 334 27.12 -6.36 -16.27
C ASN A 334 25.89 -5.60 -16.79
N LEU A 335 25.31 -4.73 -15.95
CA LEU A 335 24.19 -3.87 -16.35
C LEU A 335 24.57 -2.89 -17.48
N ALA A 336 25.72 -2.23 -17.35
CA ALA A 336 26.20 -1.26 -18.35
C ALA A 336 26.51 -1.90 -19.72
N LYS A 337 26.96 -3.17 -19.74
CA LYS A 337 27.32 -3.88 -20.98
C LYS A 337 26.13 -4.31 -21.84
N LYS A 338 24.91 -4.33 -21.29
CA LYS A 338 23.73 -4.91 -21.96
C LYS A 338 22.91 -3.90 -22.77
N VAL A 339 23.30 -2.61 -22.76
CA VAL A 339 22.53 -1.51 -23.36
C VAL A 339 23.08 -1.15 -24.74
N GLU A 340 22.72 -1.95 -25.74
CA GLU A 340 22.84 -1.53 -27.15
C GLU A 340 21.85 -0.38 -27.40
N THR A 341 22.37 0.82 -27.65
CA THR A 341 21.56 2.04 -27.78
C THR A 341 21.50 2.49 -29.24
N THR A 342 20.28 2.64 -29.77
CA THR A 342 20.07 3.33 -31.05
C THR A 342 20.21 4.84 -30.86
N GLU A 343 20.95 5.51 -31.74
CA GLU A 343 21.20 6.96 -31.66
C GLU A 343 19.94 7.82 -31.95
N SER A 344 18.86 7.19 -32.45
CA SER A 344 17.62 7.85 -32.89
C SER A 344 16.38 7.35 -32.16
N GLY A 345 15.56 8.29 -31.65
CA GLY A 345 14.20 8.03 -31.16
C GLY A 345 14.09 7.10 -29.93
N LEU A 346 12.87 6.71 -29.60
CA LEU A 346 12.60 5.61 -28.66
C LEU A 346 12.84 4.25 -29.37
N PRO A 347 13.22 3.18 -28.65
CA PRO A 347 13.31 1.83 -29.23
C PRO A 347 12.02 1.42 -29.93
N GLU A 348 12.11 0.64 -31.02
CA GLU A 348 10.93 0.07 -31.67
C GLU A 348 10.19 -0.90 -30.72
N LEU A 349 8.87 -1.07 -30.93
CA LEU A 349 8.03 -1.93 -30.10
C LEU A 349 8.01 -3.34 -30.69
N LYS A 350 8.61 -4.30 -29.99
CA LYS A 350 8.70 -5.71 -30.39
C LYS A 350 7.33 -6.36 -30.59
N TYR A 351 6.33 -5.93 -29.82
CA TYR A 351 4.96 -6.44 -29.86
C TYR A 351 3.97 -5.47 -30.52
N GLY A 352 4.45 -4.37 -31.13
CA GLY A 352 3.61 -3.35 -31.75
C GLY A 352 2.81 -2.50 -30.75
N THR A 353 1.69 -1.95 -31.19
CA THR A 353 0.78 -1.12 -30.39
C THR A 353 -0.54 -1.84 -30.07
N VAL A 354 -1.35 -1.25 -29.19
CA VAL A 354 -2.72 -1.75 -28.90
C VAL A 354 -3.65 -1.77 -30.12
N GLN A 355 -3.37 -1.00 -31.19
CA GLN A 355 -4.18 -0.97 -32.42
C GLN A 355 -3.81 -2.08 -33.41
N ASP A 356 -2.60 -2.63 -33.31
CA ASP A 356 -2.13 -3.71 -34.17
C ASP A 356 -2.82 -5.05 -33.80
N PRO A 357 -2.82 -6.05 -34.68
CA PRO A 357 -3.23 -7.42 -34.33
C PRO A 357 -2.51 -7.94 -33.07
N LEU A 358 -3.10 -8.95 -32.41
CA LEU A 358 -2.41 -9.63 -31.31
C LEU A 358 -1.10 -10.26 -31.81
N PRO A 359 0.02 -10.15 -31.06
CA PRO A 359 1.29 -10.74 -31.46
C PRO A 359 1.22 -12.26 -31.60
N GLU A 360 2.13 -12.83 -32.40
CA GLU A 360 2.19 -14.29 -32.57
C GLU A 360 2.47 -15.01 -31.24
N GLY A 361 1.73 -16.08 -30.97
CA GLY A 361 1.80 -16.84 -29.74
C GLY A 361 1.09 -16.21 -28.53
N TRP A 362 0.41 -15.06 -28.68
CA TRP A 362 -0.41 -14.49 -27.61
C TRP A 362 -1.87 -14.95 -27.72
N GLU A 363 -2.42 -15.46 -26.62
CA GLU A 363 -3.86 -15.71 -26.48
C GLU A 363 -4.51 -14.60 -25.65
N LEU A 364 -5.71 -14.18 -26.04
CA LEU A 364 -6.52 -13.17 -25.35
C LEU A 364 -7.57 -13.89 -24.48
N VAL A 365 -7.32 -13.93 -23.18
CA VAL A 365 -8.11 -14.72 -22.22
C VAL A 365 -9.15 -13.82 -21.53
N PRO A 366 -10.45 -14.16 -21.58
CA PRO A 366 -11.49 -13.44 -20.83
C PRO A 366 -11.37 -13.62 -19.32
N TYR A 367 -11.34 -12.52 -18.57
CA TYR A 367 -11.21 -12.51 -17.11
C TYR A 367 -12.33 -11.65 -16.48
N ASP A 368 -13.48 -12.27 -16.22
CA ASP A 368 -14.68 -11.57 -15.70
C ASP A 368 -14.60 -11.16 -14.21
N LYS A 369 -13.67 -11.77 -13.46
CA LYS A 369 -13.60 -11.68 -11.99
C LYS A 369 -12.52 -10.75 -11.45
N ILE A 370 -11.63 -10.20 -12.28
CA ILE A 370 -10.47 -9.46 -11.81
C ILE A 370 -10.90 -8.23 -10.97
N GLY A 371 -10.39 -8.14 -9.74
CA GLY A 371 -10.62 -7.03 -8.81
C GLY A 371 -9.46 -6.03 -8.80
N THR A 372 -8.25 -6.54 -8.98
CA THR A 372 -7.02 -5.77 -9.16
C THR A 372 -6.20 -6.38 -10.30
N PHE A 373 -5.88 -5.56 -11.30
CA PHE A 373 -4.73 -5.76 -12.17
C PHE A 373 -3.63 -4.78 -11.76
N TYR A 374 -2.40 -5.25 -11.53
CA TYR A 374 -1.29 -4.38 -11.18
C TYR A 374 0.02 -4.91 -11.79
N ALA A 375 0.59 -4.18 -12.74
CA ALA A 375 1.94 -4.40 -13.24
C ALA A 375 2.90 -3.40 -12.57
N GLY A 376 4.11 -3.82 -12.21
CA GLY A 376 5.08 -2.99 -11.48
C GLY A 376 6.53 -3.19 -11.92
N ASN A 377 7.29 -2.10 -11.93
CA ASN A 377 8.74 -2.08 -12.17
C ASN A 377 9.56 -1.80 -10.90
N MET A 378 8.89 -1.38 -9.81
CA MET A 378 9.50 -1.13 -8.50
C MET A 378 8.71 -1.82 -7.38
N ALA A 379 9.38 -2.20 -6.29
CA ALA A 379 8.79 -3.00 -5.21
C ALA A 379 7.76 -2.24 -4.36
N TYR A 380 8.17 -1.08 -3.83
CA TYR A 380 7.32 -0.22 -3.00
C TYR A 380 6.47 0.74 -3.83
N MET A 381 5.17 0.81 -3.53
CA MET A 381 4.25 1.85 -4.02
C MET A 381 3.99 2.94 -2.95
N SER A 382 4.28 2.63 -1.69
CA SER A 382 4.38 3.58 -0.57
C SER A 382 5.39 3.02 0.46
N PRO A 383 5.80 3.76 1.51
CA PRO A 383 6.77 3.29 2.50
C PRO A 383 6.45 1.94 3.14
N ASP A 384 5.17 1.66 3.33
CA ASP A 384 4.66 0.45 3.99
C ASP A 384 3.96 -0.52 3.00
N ALA A 385 4.02 -0.23 1.69
CA ALA A 385 3.28 -0.97 0.65
C ALA A 385 4.22 -1.62 -0.39
N ASN A 386 4.83 -2.75 -0.03
CA ASN A 386 5.63 -3.59 -0.94
C ASN A 386 4.71 -4.56 -1.72
N PHE A 387 4.26 -4.14 -2.90
CA PHE A 387 3.42 -4.98 -3.76
C PHE A 387 4.25 -5.94 -4.63
N PHE A 388 5.48 -5.56 -4.99
CA PHE A 388 6.30 -6.27 -5.97
C PHE A 388 7.66 -6.67 -5.40
N SER A 389 7.67 -7.48 -4.34
CA SER A 389 8.90 -7.84 -3.61
C SER A 389 9.95 -8.58 -4.44
N ALA A 390 9.62 -9.12 -5.63
CA ALA A 390 10.57 -9.74 -6.55
C ALA A 390 11.07 -8.78 -7.66
N SER A 391 10.77 -7.49 -7.57
CA SER A 391 11.17 -6.50 -8.58
C SER A 391 12.67 -6.24 -8.54
N LEU A 392 13.25 -6.14 -9.74
CA LEU A 392 14.67 -5.92 -9.96
C LEU A 392 14.83 -4.68 -10.83
N ILE A 393 15.90 -3.90 -10.61
CA ILE A 393 16.04 -2.60 -11.27
C ILE A 393 16.23 -2.70 -12.79
N SER A 394 16.83 -3.80 -13.26
CA SER A 394 17.00 -4.06 -14.69
C SER A 394 17.21 -5.54 -15.03
N ASP A 395 16.20 -6.39 -14.79
CA ASP A 395 16.22 -7.80 -15.22
C ASP A 395 15.63 -8.03 -16.62
N GLY A 396 14.83 -7.09 -17.15
CA GLY A 396 14.09 -7.19 -18.40
C GLY A 396 12.66 -7.72 -18.22
N CYS A 397 12.12 -7.71 -17.01
CA CYS A 397 10.76 -8.13 -16.68
C CYS A 397 10.04 -7.09 -15.81
N MET A 398 8.74 -6.91 -16.03
CA MET A 398 7.84 -6.28 -15.06
C MET A 398 7.15 -7.38 -14.24
N ASP A 399 6.81 -7.06 -13.00
CA ASP A 399 6.10 -7.98 -12.11
C ASP A 399 4.59 -7.77 -12.26
N LEU A 400 3.86 -8.81 -12.65
CA LEU A 400 2.40 -8.80 -12.75
C LEU A 400 1.78 -9.44 -11.52
N VAL A 401 0.90 -8.68 -10.87
CA VAL A 401 0.03 -9.10 -9.78
C VAL A 401 -1.43 -9.04 -10.22
N THR A 402 -2.19 -10.12 -9.98
CA THR A 402 -3.66 -10.11 -10.13
C THR A 402 -4.37 -10.70 -8.92
N ILE A 403 -5.53 -10.14 -8.59
CA ILE A 403 -6.38 -10.54 -7.45
C ILE A 403 -7.85 -10.50 -7.89
N ASP A 404 -8.64 -11.50 -7.53
CA ASP A 404 -10.09 -11.55 -7.80
C ASP A 404 -10.90 -10.55 -6.95
N GLY A 405 -11.93 -9.95 -7.55
CA GLY A 405 -12.81 -8.96 -6.90
C GLY A 405 -13.99 -9.57 -6.12
N ASP A 406 -14.29 -10.86 -6.32
CA ASP A 406 -15.40 -11.55 -5.65
C ASP A 406 -15.02 -12.20 -4.30
N LEU A 407 -13.76 -12.04 -3.86
CA LEU A 407 -13.24 -12.54 -2.58
C LEU A 407 -14.14 -12.17 -1.37
N PRO A 408 -14.24 -13.02 -0.33
CA PRO A 408 -14.90 -12.66 0.92
C PRO A 408 -14.26 -11.40 1.55
N PRO A 409 -15.02 -10.48 2.18
CA PRO A 409 -14.44 -9.21 2.66
C PRO A 409 -13.35 -9.37 3.72
N LEU A 410 -13.37 -10.46 4.51
CA LEU A 410 -12.30 -10.80 5.45
C LEU A 410 -11.04 -11.31 4.74
N THR A 411 -11.21 -12.07 3.65
CA THR A 411 -10.10 -12.56 2.81
C THR A 411 -9.43 -11.41 2.06
N ALA A 412 -10.21 -10.53 1.43
CA ALA A 412 -9.69 -9.34 0.76
C ALA A 412 -8.96 -8.40 1.74
N LEU A 413 -9.47 -8.30 2.98
CA LEU A 413 -8.80 -7.57 4.06
C LEU A 413 -7.48 -8.22 4.47
N GLN A 414 -7.42 -9.55 4.60
CA GLN A 414 -6.16 -10.25 4.89
C GLN A 414 -5.12 -10.04 3.78
N VAL A 415 -5.53 -10.13 2.51
CA VAL A 415 -4.66 -9.84 1.35
C VAL A 415 -4.05 -8.44 1.42
N LEU A 416 -4.80 -7.44 1.92
CA LEU A 416 -4.27 -6.08 2.13
C LEU A 416 -3.27 -6.00 3.30
N LEU A 417 -3.55 -6.65 4.42
CA LEU A 417 -2.67 -6.70 5.61
C LEU A 417 -1.40 -7.53 5.36
N ASP A 418 -1.45 -8.47 4.43
CA ASP A 418 -0.29 -9.22 3.97
C ASP A 418 0.70 -8.34 3.19
N VAL A 419 0.30 -7.17 2.67
CA VAL A 419 1.22 -6.18 2.07
C VAL A 419 2.11 -5.54 3.14
N GLU A 420 1.51 -4.95 4.19
CA GLU A 420 2.26 -4.32 5.30
C GLU A 420 3.14 -5.33 6.06
N SER A 421 2.74 -6.61 6.09
CA SER A 421 3.50 -7.67 6.78
C SER A 421 4.41 -8.51 5.87
N GLY A 422 4.56 -8.13 4.59
CA GLY A 422 5.46 -8.78 3.62
C GLY A 422 5.03 -10.18 3.14
N LYS A 423 3.92 -10.72 3.66
CA LYS A 423 3.35 -12.03 3.29
C LYS A 423 2.70 -12.03 1.90
N PHE A 424 2.42 -10.87 1.31
CA PHE A 424 1.61 -10.69 0.10
C PHE A 424 2.03 -11.58 -1.08
N PHE A 425 3.35 -11.68 -1.33
CA PHE A 425 3.89 -12.52 -2.40
C PHE A 425 3.46 -13.98 -2.27
N ASP A 426 3.45 -14.54 -1.05
CA ASP A 426 3.14 -15.94 -0.77
C ASP A 426 1.64 -16.19 -0.52
N ASN A 427 0.78 -15.15 -0.53
CA ASN A 427 -0.66 -15.30 -0.31
C ASN A 427 -1.33 -16.11 -1.46
N PRO A 428 -2.23 -17.07 -1.16
CA PRO A 428 -2.84 -17.95 -2.16
C PRO A 428 -3.90 -17.27 -3.06
N HIS A 429 -4.37 -16.07 -2.71
CA HIS A 429 -5.32 -15.27 -3.51
C HIS A 429 -4.64 -14.22 -4.39
N VAL A 430 -3.30 -14.18 -4.39
CA VAL A 430 -2.47 -13.27 -5.18
C VAL A 430 -1.77 -14.10 -6.25
N SER A 431 -2.11 -13.89 -7.53
CA SER A 431 -1.25 -14.36 -8.62
C SER A 431 -0.06 -13.41 -8.76
N TYR A 432 1.15 -13.95 -8.96
CA TYR A 432 2.38 -13.17 -9.14
C TYR A 432 3.22 -13.82 -10.24
N LYS A 433 3.55 -13.09 -11.30
CA LYS A 433 4.31 -13.58 -12.46
C LYS A 433 5.34 -12.54 -12.91
N LYS A 434 6.44 -12.96 -13.54
CA LYS A 434 7.32 -12.05 -14.30
C LYS A 434 6.97 -12.10 -15.77
N ILE A 435 6.78 -10.93 -16.37
CA ILE A 435 6.24 -10.77 -17.72
C ILE A 435 7.08 -9.74 -18.50
N SER A 436 7.17 -9.85 -19.82
CA SER A 436 7.85 -8.84 -20.66
C SER A 436 6.87 -7.85 -21.31
N ALA A 437 5.61 -8.25 -21.51
CA ALA A 437 4.58 -7.42 -22.11
C ALA A 437 3.16 -7.93 -21.82
N TYR A 438 2.15 -7.07 -21.95
CA TYR A 438 0.72 -7.43 -21.87
C TYR A 438 -0.16 -6.52 -22.72
N ARG A 439 -1.38 -6.98 -23.03
CA ARG A 439 -2.48 -6.21 -23.59
C ARG A 439 -3.74 -6.47 -22.77
N ILE A 440 -4.41 -5.41 -22.32
CA ILE A 440 -5.65 -5.50 -21.54
C ILE A 440 -6.74 -4.65 -22.19
N ILE A 441 -7.94 -5.23 -22.31
CA ILE A 441 -9.10 -4.67 -22.99
C ILE A 441 -10.27 -4.71 -21.99
N PRO A 442 -10.64 -3.58 -21.35
CA PRO A 442 -11.79 -3.53 -20.46
C PRO A 442 -13.09 -3.92 -21.17
N ARG A 443 -13.98 -4.63 -20.47
CA ARG A 443 -15.31 -5.04 -20.95
C ARG A 443 -16.42 -4.51 -20.05
N ASP A 444 -17.60 -4.39 -20.63
CA ASP A 444 -18.88 -4.13 -19.94
C ASP A 444 -18.92 -2.85 -19.09
N GLN A 445 -18.01 -1.89 -19.33
CA GLN A 445 -17.88 -0.61 -18.62
C GLN A 445 -17.48 0.53 -19.57
N ASP A 446 -18.20 1.66 -19.53
CA ASP A 446 -17.97 2.84 -20.39
C ASP A 446 -17.01 3.88 -19.76
N ASP A 447 -16.85 3.87 -18.44
CA ASP A 447 -15.93 4.74 -17.68
C ASP A 447 -15.36 3.97 -16.48
N GLY A 448 -14.21 4.41 -15.99
CA GLY A 448 -13.49 3.81 -14.88
C GLY A 448 -12.11 4.41 -14.71
N TYR A 449 -11.25 3.70 -13.99
CA TYR A 449 -9.92 4.18 -13.61
C TYR A 449 -8.83 3.22 -14.09
N ILE A 450 -7.95 3.74 -14.94
CA ILE A 450 -6.64 3.16 -15.25
C ILE A 450 -5.60 4.20 -14.84
N SER A 451 -4.59 3.76 -14.07
CA SER A 451 -3.48 4.60 -13.59
C SER A 451 -2.17 4.11 -14.18
N VAL A 452 -1.29 5.04 -14.57
CA VAL A 452 0.08 4.79 -15.04
C VAL A 452 1.00 5.72 -14.24
N ASP A 453 1.89 5.13 -13.43
CA ASP A 453 2.75 5.82 -12.45
C ASP A 453 2.01 6.76 -11.45
N GLY A 454 0.70 6.57 -11.28
CA GLY A 454 -0.17 7.41 -10.45
C GLY A 454 -1.02 8.42 -11.24
N GLU A 455 -0.77 8.59 -12.54
CA GLU A 455 -1.49 9.54 -13.39
C GLU A 455 -2.66 8.87 -14.14
N ARG A 456 -3.81 9.57 -14.24
CA ARG A 456 -5.02 9.04 -14.92
C ARG A 456 -4.84 9.05 -16.43
N ILE A 457 -5.06 7.89 -17.07
CA ILE A 457 -5.28 7.79 -18.52
C ILE A 457 -6.76 7.51 -18.83
N PRO A 458 -7.24 7.76 -20.06
CA PRO A 458 -8.56 7.34 -20.51
C PRO A 458 -8.85 5.87 -20.24
N PHE A 459 -10.09 5.56 -19.89
CA PHE A 459 -10.53 4.18 -19.71
C PHE A 459 -10.71 3.50 -21.07
N GLY A 460 -10.04 2.37 -21.29
CA GLY A 460 -10.07 1.65 -22.57
C GLY A 460 -8.84 0.75 -22.77
N PRO A 461 -8.70 0.16 -23.97
CA PRO A 461 -7.63 -0.79 -24.27
C PRO A 461 -6.23 -0.18 -24.12
N ILE A 462 -5.31 -0.92 -23.50
CA ILE A 462 -3.87 -0.59 -23.49
C ILE A 462 -3.00 -1.81 -23.80
N GLN A 463 -1.82 -1.57 -24.37
CA GLN A 463 -0.74 -2.56 -24.50
C GLN A 463 0.56 -1.99 -23.96
N ALA A 464 1.30 -2.78 -23.19
CA ALA A 464 2.54 -2.39 -22.54
C ALA A 464 3.67 -3.38 -22.82
N GLU A 465 4.91 -2.89 -22.97
CA GLU A 465 6.13 -3.64 -23.26
C GLU A 465 7.31 -3.05 -22.47
N ILE A 466 8.14 -3.89 -21.83
CA ILE A 466 9.31 -3.45 -21.07
C ILE A 466 10.58 -3.34 -21.94
N HIS A 467 11.38 -2.29 -21.69
CA HIS A 467 12.68 -2.09 -22.33
C HIS A 467 13.79 -2.16 -21.28
N GLN A 468 14.66 -3.18 -21.39
CA GLN A 468 15.71 -3.41 -20.41
C GLN A 468 16.77 -2.30 -20.43
N GLY A 469 16.98 -1.66 -19.28
CA GLY A 469 18.03 -0.67 -19.05
C GLY A 469 17.89 0.61 -19.88
N LEU A 470 16.68 0.94 -20.34
CA LEU A 470 16.43 2.12 -21.19
C LEU A 470 16.67 3.43 -20.45
N GLY A 471 16.23 3.54 -19.19
CA GLY A 471 16.38 4.76 -18.39
C GLY A 471 17.67 4.80 -17.58
N ARG A 472 17.99 5.96 -17.02
CA ARG A 472 19.00 6.13 -15.97
C ARG A 472 18.39 6.77 -14.73
N VAL A 473 18.83 6.30 -13.56
CA VAL A 473 18.50 6.90 -12.26
C VAL A 473 19.74 7.04 -11.39
N LEU A 474 19.68 7.93 -10.40
CA LEU A 474 20.60 7.89 -9.27
C LEU A 474 20.08 6.92 -8.22
N SER A 475 20.83 5.84 -7.94
CA SER A 475 20.49 4.83 -6.91
C SER A 475 21.54 4.80 -5.80
N LYS A 476 21.18 4.29 -4.62
CA LYS A 476 22.08 4.23 -3.46
C LYS A 476 23.05 3.04 -3.48
N THR A 477 22.65 1.88 -4.01
CA THR A 477 23.47 0.64 -4.03
C THR A 477 23.52 -0.10 -5.37
N GLY A 478 23.02 0.50 -6.47
CA GLY A 478 23.00 -0.15 -7.80
C GLY A 478 21.84 -1.11 -8.01
N LYS A 479 20.90 -1.15 -7.06
CA LYS A 479 19.69 -1.97 -7.02
C LYS A 479 18.60 -1.23 -6.25
N TYR A 480 17.42 -1.84 -6.14
CA TYR A 480 16.42 -1.37 -5.19
C TYR A 480 16.83 -1.69 -3.74
N GLU A 481 16.49 -0.77 -2.84
CA GLU A 481 16.72 -0.83 -1.39
C GLU A 481 15.63 -1.64 -0.67
N ALA A 482 14.75 -2.31 -1.42
CA ALA A 482 13.64 -3.10 -0.90
C ALA A 482 14.05 -4.50 -0.44
N GLU A 483 13.30 -5.05 0.52
CA GLU A 483 13.43 -6.43 0.94
C GLU A 483 12.79 -7.37 -0.09
N GLY A 484 13.50 -8.45 -0.42
CA GLY A 484 13.05 -9.49 -1.36
C GLY A 484 11.93 -10.37 -0.80
N PRO A 485 11.37 -11.30 -1.61
CA PRO A 485 10.24 -12.14 -1.18
C PRO A 485 10.63 -13.03 0.00
N ILE A 486 9.75 -13.22 0.99
CA ILE A 486 10.08 -13.96 2.22
C ILE A 486 10.70 -15.34 1.91
N ASN A 487 11.84 -15.64 2.55
CA ASN A 487 12.66 -16.85 2.36
C ASN A 487 13.40 -17.00 1.01
N TRP A 488 13.49 -15.97 0.14
CA TRP A 488 14.23 -16.06 -1.14
C TRP A 488 15.72 -16.47 -0.99
N ASP A 489 16.31 -16.22 0.17
CA ASP A 489 17.70 -16.48 0.53
C ASP A 489 17.95 -17.95 0.92
N LYS A 490 16.95 -18.63 1.46
CA LYS A 490 17.07 -19.99 2.00
C LYS A 490 17.17 -21.05 0.90
N GLU A 491 17.69 -22.21 1.25
CA GLU A 491 17.63 -23.40 0.40
C GLU A 491 16.32 -24.13 0.71
N ASP A 492 15.52 -24.41 -0.33
CA ASP A 492 14.30 -25.18 -0.17
C ASP A 492 14.63 -26.63 0.19
N GLY A 493 14.16 -27.07 1.36
CA GLY A 493 14.28 -28.45 1.85
C GLY A 493 13.36 -29.43 1.12
N GLY A 494 13.31 -29.35 -0.22
CA GLY A 494 12.49 -30.19 -1.10
C GLY A 494 13.40 -31.00 -2.05
N ALA A 495 13.27 -32.33 -2.01
CA ALA A 495 14.21 -33.20 -2.68
C ALA A 495 13.92 -33.35 -4.19
N HIS A 496 14.84 -32.86 -5.04
CA HIS A 496 15.29 -33.58 -6.24
C HIS A 496 16.80 -33.31 -6.47
N GLY A 497 17.49 -34.25 -7.12
CA GLY A 497 18.94 -34.43 -6.94
C GLY A 497 19.85 -33.75 -7.95
N LEU A 498 21.07 -33.46 -7.49
CA LEU A 498 22.28 -33.08 -8.23
C LEU A 498 22.18 -31.89 -9.21
N TRP A 499 22.72 -30.74 -8.79
CA TRP A 499 23.86 -30.11 -9.49
C TRP A 499 24.69 -29.28 -8.48
N SER A 500 25.58 -29.94 -7.74
CA SER A 500 26.63 -29.24 -7.00
C SER A 500 27.83 -29.00 -7.91
N CYS A 501 28.28 -27.75 -8.03
CA CYS A 501 29.59 -27.44 -8.60
C CYS A 501 30.27 -26.36 -7.77
N HIS A 502 31.36 -26.72 -7.10
CA HIS A 502 32.24 -25.73 -6.46
C HIS A 502 32.96 -24.90 -7.53
N GLY A 503 33.14 -23.61 -7.25
CA GLY A 503 33.61 -22.66 -8.25
C GLY A 503 35.06 -22.88 -8.69
N CYS A 504 35.35 -22.57 -9.96
CA CYS A 504 36.69 -22.29 -10.43
C CYS A 504 36.66 -21.20 -11.51
N CYS A 505 36.96 -19.96 -11.14
CA CYS A 505 37.11 -18.88 -12.10
C CYS A 505 38.44 -19.05 -12.87
N ARG A 506 38.37 -19.47 -14.14
CA ARG A 506 39.46 -19.31 -15.10
C ARG A 506 38.94 -18.86 -16.47
N LEU A 507 39.70 -17.97 -17.07
CA LEU A 507 39.47 -17.40 -18.41
C LEU A 507 39.85 -18.39 -19.51
N LEU A 508 39.19 -18.31 -20.67
CA LEU A 508 39.75 -18.08 -22.02
C LEU A 508 38.61 -18.18 -23.09
N PRO A 509 38.80 -17.75 -24.36
CA PRO A 509 37.72 -17.14 -25.14
C PRO A 509 37.22 -17.91 -26.39
N HIS A 510 36.16 -17.36 -27.00
CA HIS A 510 35.72 -17.42 -28.42
C HIS A 510 35.99 -18.69 -29.26
N HIS A 511 34.91 -19.24 -29.84
CA HIS A 511 34.93 -19.71 -31.23
C HIS A 511 33.53 -19.69 -31.86
N ASP A 512 33.45 -19.39 -33.16
CA ASP A 512 32.19 -19.19 -33.90
C ASP A 512 31.75 -20.38 -34.78
N ASN A 513 30.44 -20.42 -35.05
CA ASN A 513 29.77 -20.89 -36.28
C ASN A 513 29.65 -22.39 -36.63
N LEU A 514 28.63 -22.66 -37.46
CA LEU A 514 28.26 -23.91 -38.17
C LEU A 514 27.74 -25.05 -37.25
N HIS A 515 26.64 -25.75 -37.57
CA HIS A 515 26.18 -26.22 -38.88
C HIS A 515 24.64 -26.19 -39.09
N GLN A 516 24.20 -26.47 -40.32
CA GLN A 516 22.79 -26.50 -40.75
C GLN A 516 22.45 -27.84 -41.48
N ARG A 517 21.16 -28.25 -41.43
CA ARG A 517 20.43 -29.21 -42.30
C ARG A 517 20.42 -30.72 -41.97
N LEU A 518 19.39 -31.36 -42.56
CA LEU A 518 19.06 -32.81 -42.65
C LEU A 518 18.39 -33.40 -41.38
N THR A 519 17.31 -34.19 -41.45
CA THR A 519 16.56 -34.73 -42.62
C THR A 519 15.06 -34.88 -42.37
N SER A 520 14.32 -34.78 -43.47
CA SER A 520 12.93 -35.14 -43.77
C SER A 520 12.36 -36.45 -43.18
N ASN A 521 11.03 -36.51 -43.06
CA ASN A 521 10.25 -37.59 -43.67
C ASN A 521 8.79 -37.16 -43.98
N ASP A 522 8.25 -37.65 -45.09
CA ASP A 522 6.91 -37.32 -45.61
C ASP A 522 5.80 -38.23 -45.05
N TYR A 523 4.54 -37.79 -45.18
CA TYR A 523 3.43 -38.60 -45.72
C TYR A 523 2.26 -37.68 -46.16
N SER A 524 1.46 -38.10 -47.15
CA SER A 524 0.72 -37.15 -48.01
C SER A 524 -0.66 -37.61 -48.54
N TYR A 525 -1.61 -36.66 -48.61
CA TYR A 525 -2.83 -36.64 -49.46
C TYR A 525 -3.93 -37.72 -49.21
N PRO A 526 -5.15 -37.58 -49.80
CA PRO A 526 -5.98 -36.40 -50.12
C PRO A 526 -7.36 -36.51 -49.36
N THR A 527 -8.49 -35.81 -49.60
CA THR A 527 -9.16 -35.34 -50.84
C THR A 527 -10.31 -34.36 -50.54
N SER A 528 -10.85 -33.70 -51.58
CA SER A 528 -11.88 -32.64 -51.55
C SER A 528 -13.34 -33.10 -51.71
N ALA A 529 -14.30 -32.35 -51.16
CA ALA A 529 -15.67 -32.27 -51.72
C ALA A 529 -16.40 -30.93 -51.41
N THR A 530 -16.99 -30.34 -52.45
CA THR A 530 -17.82 -29.11 -52.45
C THR A 530 -19.32 -29.40 -52.25
N HIS A 531 -20.12 -28.47 -51.66
CA HIS A 531 -21.17 -27.69 -52.38
C HIS A 531 -22.23 -26.91 -51.53
N ARG A 532 -22.65 -25.74 -52.09
CA ARG A 532 -24.01 -25.10 -52.12
C ARG A 532 -24.68 -24.46 -50.86
N ARG A 533 -25.17 -23.23 -51.09
CA ARG A 533 -26.33 -22.52 -50.43
C ARG A 533 -27.54 -22.54 -51.42
N PRO A 534 -28.72 -21.87 -51.25
CA PRO A 534 -29.36 -21.07 -50.16
C PRO A 534 -30.76 -21.71 -49.78
N PRO A 535 -31.98 -21.08 -49.67
CA PRO A 535 -32.43 -19.68 -49.46
C PRO A 535 -33.65 -19.39 -48.50
N GLN A 536 -33.60 -18.22 -47.84
CA GLN A 536 -34.66 -17.18 -47.67
C GLN A 536 -36.05 -17.37 -46.96
N THR A 537 -36.22 -16.64 -45.85
CA THR A 537 -37.33 -15.66 -45.53
C THR A 537 -38.68 -16.15 -44.90
N PRO A 538 -39.70 -15.28 -44.56
CA PRO A 538 -39.77 -14.59 -43.24
C PRO A 538 -41.20 -14.45 -42.59
N LYS A 539 -41.34 -13.53 -41.59
CA LYS A 539 -42.56 -13.03 -40.85
C LYS A 539 -42.80 -13.75 -39.49
N ARG A 540 -43.52 -13.19 -38.48
CA ARG A 540 -44.61 -12.17 -38.47
C ARG A 540 -44.75 -11.41 -37.12
N MET A 541 -45.33 -10.20 -37.15
CA MET A 541 -45.70 -9.37 -35.97
C MET A 541 -46.97 -9.86 -35.23
N ARG A 542 -47.21 -9.36 -34.00
CA ARG A 542 -48.55 -8.95 -33.52
C ARG A 542 -48.54 -7.87 -32.41
N PHE A 543 -49.64 -7.12 -32.30
CA PHE A 543 -49.88 -5.99 -31.38
C PHE A 543 -50.74 -6.40 -30.15
N GLY A 544 -50.70 -5.62 -29.06
CA GLY A 544 -51.62 -5.78 -27.92
C GLY A 544 -51.63 -4.62 -26.91
N SER A 545 -52.78 -3.96 -26.76
CA SER A 545 -53.17 -2.92 -25.76
C SER A 545 -54.72 -2.86 -25.78
N PRO A 546 -55.50 -2.12 -24.93
CA PRO A 546 -55.14 -0.99 -24.04
C PRO A 546 -55.92 -0.91 -22.67
N ARG A 547 -55.93 0.30 -22.05
CA ARG A 547 -56.80 0.83 -20.96
C ARG A 547 -56.33 0.59 -19.50
N GLY A 548 -56.45 1.55 -18.56
CA GLY A 548 -56.75 2.99 -18.76
C GLY A 548 -57.06 3.86 -17.51
N ILE A 549 -56.66 5.14 -17.58
CA ILE A 549 -57.25 6.41 -17.04
C ILE A 549 -57.62 6.57 -15.53
N LYS A 550 -57.24 7.75 -15.00
CA LYS A 550 -57.67 8.49 -13.77
C LYS A 550 -56.85 8.21 -12.49
N GLY A 551 -56.51 9.20 -11.64
CA GLY A 551 -56.63 10.67 -11.78
C GLY A 551 -56.91 11.39 -10.45
N GLY A 552 -56.01 12.27 -10.00
CA GLY A 552 -56.14 13.03 -8.74
C GLY A 552 -55.57 14.45 -8.84
N ARG A 553 -56.07 15.39 -8.03
CA ARG A 553 -55.77 16.84 -8.10
C ARG A 553 -54.68 17.28 -7.11
N ALA A 554 -53.91 18.30 -7.48
CA ALA A 554 -53.06 19.07 -6.57
C ALA A 554 -53.69 20.45 -6.25
N PRO A 555 -53.47 21.01 -5.05
CA PRO A 555 -53.75 22.41 -4.73
C PRO A 555 -52.58 23.32 -5.12
N SER A 556 -52.87 24.58 -5.47
CA SER A 556 -51.89 25.58 -5.91
C SER A 556 -51.28 26.39 -4.76
N GLY A 557 -49.96 26.57 -4.75
CA GLY A 557 -49.23 27.43 -3.80
C GLY A 557 -47.96 28.06 -4.43
N PRO A 558 -47.48 29.22 -3.95
CA PRO A 558 -46.65 30.15 -4.75
C PRO A 558 -45.15 29.86 -4.79
N TRP A 559 -44.72 28.59 -4.86
CA TRP A 559 -43.29 28.20 -4.87
C TRP A 559 -42.85 27.42 -6.12
N GLY A 560 -43.61 27.52 -7.20
CA GLY A 560 -43.34 26.83 -8.47
C GLY A 560 -42.20 27.43 -9.31
N ARG A 561 -40.97 27.53 -8.79
CA ARG A 561 -39.79 27.93 -9.60
C ARG A 561 -38.40 27.47 -9.11
N LEU A 562 -38.28 26.23 -8.66
CA LEU A 562 -37.00 25.51 -8.67
C LEU A 562 -37.14 24.23 -9.52
N LYS A 563 -36.12 23.90 -10.32
CA LYS A 563 -36.03 22.58 -10.96
C LYS A 563 -35.81 21.51 -9.89
N PRO A 564 -36.27 20.26 -10.07
CA PRO A 564 -35.76 19.15 -9.29
C PRO A 564 -34.26 19.02 -9.51
N VAL A 565 -33.52 18.63 -8.47
CA VAL A 565 -32.11 18.22 -8.62
C VAL A 565 -32.12 16.79 -9.17
N GLU A 566 -31.63 16.59 -10.40
CA GLU A 566 -31.66 15.30 -11.11
C GLU A 566 -30.55 14.31 -10.66
N GLN A 567 -29.94 14.54 -9.49
CA GLN A 567 -28.98 13.63 -8.86
C GLN A 567 -29.34 13.43 -7.38
N ASP A 568 -29.49 12.17 -6.98
CA ASP A 568 -29.53 11.78 -5.57
C ASP A 568 -28.11 11.91 -4.98
N PRO A 569 -27.89 12.70 -3.91
CA PRO A 569 -26.59 12.83 -3.28
C PRO A 569 -25.96 11.49 -2.90
N LEU A 570 -26.76 10.51 -2.44
CA LEU A 570 -26.28 9.17 -2.10
C LEU A 570 -25.68 8.47 -3.31
N GLN A 571 -26.35 8.58 -4.46
CA GLN A 571 -25.91 7.98 -5.71
C GLN A 571 -24.61 8.63 -6.21
N SER A 572 -24.46 9.95 -6.05
CA SER A 572 -23.23 10.68 -6.41
C SER A 572 -22.00 10.32 -5.57
N ILE A 573 -22.20 9.82 -4.34
CA ILE A 573 -21.12 9.31 -3.45
C ILE A 573 -21.08 7.77 -3.41
N GLY A 574 -21.82 7.09 -4.29
CA GLY A 574 -21.82 5.63 -4.43
C GLY A 574 -22.37 4.87 -3.22
N LEU A 575 -23.36 5.44 -2.53
CA LEU A 575 -24.20 4.78 -1.52
C LEU A 575 -25.59 4.43 -2.12
N PRO A 576 -26.21 3.31 -1.74
CA PRO A 576 -27.52 2.93 -2.27
C PRO A 576 -28.63 3.87 -1.75
N SER A 577 -29.52 4.29 -2.64
CA SER A 577 -30.71 5.06 -2.28
C SER A 577 -31.74 4.21 -1.54
N LYS A 578 -32.69 4.87 -0.85
CA LYS A 578 -33.65 4.21 0.05
C LYS A 578 -34.59 3.29 -0.72
N GLY A 579 -34.50 1.99 -0.44
CA GLY A 579 -35.36 0.94 -0.98
C GLY A 579 -34.63 -0.13 -1.80
N ASP A 580 -33.33 0.02 -2.04
CA ASP A 580 -32.56 -0.95 -2.83
C ASP A 580 -32.32 -2.27 -2.08
N THR A 581 -33.13 -3.28 -2.39
CA THR A 581 -33.09 -4.61 -1.75
C THR A 581 -31.92 -5.48 -2.22
N ARG A 582 -31.08 -5.02 -3.15
CA ARG A 582 -29.92 -5.80 -3.66
C ARG A 582 -28.98 -6.25 -2.54
N TYR A 583 -28.76 -5.42 -1.51
CA TYR A 583 -27.92 -5.80 -0.36
C TYR A 583 -28.55 -6.95 0.46
N ALA A 584 -29.86 -6.88 0.72
CA ALA A 584 -30.58 -7.94 1.44
C ALA A 584 -30.61 -9.25 0.63
N ARG A 585 -30.75 -9.15 -0.71
CA ARG A 585 -30.76 -10.32 -1.59
C ARG A 585 -29.39 -10.98 -1.72
N ALA A 586 -28.32 -10.18 -1.87
CA ALA A 586 -26.95 -10.69 -1.89
C ALA A 586 -26.53 -11.32 -0.55
N VAL A 587 -26.92 -10.70 0.58
CA VAL A 587 -26.68 -11.28 1.92
C VAL A 587 -27.49 -12.55 2.14
N ASN A 588 -28.76 -12.61 1.74
CA ASN A 588 -29.55 -13.83 1.85
C ASN A 588 -29.02 -14.96 0.96
N MET A 589 -28.62 -14.68 -0.29
CA MET A 589 -28.01 -15.71 -1.16
C MET A 589 -26.66 -16.20 -0.61
N ALA A 590 -25.87 -15.34 0.02
CA ALA A 590 -24.65 -15.74 0.74
C ALA A 590 -24.93 -16.57 2.00
N LEU A 591 -26.09 -16.40 2.64
CA LEU A 591 -26.52 -17.20 3.80
C LEU A 591 -27.18 -18.53 3.38
N GLU A 592 -27.95 -18.55 2.30
CA GLU A 592 -28.53 -19.76 1.69
C GLU A 592 -27.42 -20.69 1.18
N ALA A 593 -26.34 -20.13 0.61
CA ALA A 593 -25.13 -20.89 0.27
C ALA A 593 -24.43 -21.52 1.49
N THR A 594 -24.66 -21.01 2.71
CA THR A 594 -24.20 -21.64 3.97
C THR A 594 -25.24 -22.58 4.61
N ALA A 595 -26.43 -22.72 4.02
CA ALA A 595 -27.52 -23.56 4.55
C ALA A 595 -27.62 -24.95 3.89
N SER A 596 -27.11 -25.12 2.67
CA SER A 596 -27.18 -26.38 1.92
C SER A 596 -25.87 -27.20 1.99
N GLY A 597 -25.52 -27.70 3.18
CA GLY A 597 -24.30 -28.51 3.37
C GLY A 597 -24.21 -29.19 4.74
N SER A 598 -24.49 -30.49 4.78
CA SER A 598 -24.50 -31.40 5.95
C SER A 598 -23.64 -31.03 7.17
N SER A 599 -24.31 -30.58 8.25
CA SER A 599 -24.05 -31.00 9.64
C SER A 599 -22.60 -31.08 10.14
N ARG A 600 -21.90 -29.95 10.24
CA ARG A 600 -20.90 -29.67 11.29
C ARG A 600 -20.73 -28.15 11.46
N GLY A 601 -21.05 -27.63 12.65
CA GLY A 601 -20.78 -26.23 12.96
C GLY A 601 -19.28 -25.97 13.13
N PRO A 602 -18.78 -24.75 12.86
CA PRO A 602 -17.38 -24.41 13.08
C PRO A 602 -17.05 -24.51 14.57
N SER A 603 -15.95 -25.17 14.91
CA SER A 603 -15.46 -25.27 16.28
C SER A 603 -14.91 -23.94 16.79
N SER A 604 -14.94 -23.76 18.12
CA SER A 604 -14.42 -22.56 18.81
C SER A 604 -12.95 -22.22 18.51
N SER A 605 -12.18 -23.18 17.99
CA SER A 605 -10.81 -22.99 17.50
C SER A 605 -10.67 -21.92 16.41
N ALA A 606 -11.71 -21.67 15.59
CA ALA A 606 -11.66 -20.65 14.53
C ALA A 606 -11.59 -19.20 15.05
N LEU A 607 -11.81 -18.99 16.36
CA LEU A 607 -11.64 -17.70 17.05
C LEU A 607 -10.42 -17.69 17.98
N GLN A 608 -9.55 -18.70 17.89
CA GLN A 608 -8.33 -18.84 18.69
C GLN A 608 -7.05 -18.77 17.85
N ASP A 609 -7.17 -18.41 16.57
CA ASP A 609 -6.03 -18.18 15.69
C ASP A 609 -5.33 -16.84 16.02
N PRO A 610 -4.04 -16.85 16.39
CA PRO A 610 -3.29 -15.63 16.71
C PRO A 610 -3.21 -14.63 15.54
N ASP A 611 -3.10 -15.10 14.29
CA ASP A 611 -2.91 -14.22 13.13
C ASP A 611 -4.20 -13.47 12.79
N ASN A 612 -5.36 -14.13 12.87
CA ASN A 612 -6.67 -13.47 12.76
C ASN A 612 -6.89 -12.42 13.88
N THR A 613 -6.41 -12.70 15.10
CA THR A 613 -6.49 -11.78 16.23
C THR A 613 -5.61 -10.53 16.01
N LYS A 614 -4.41 -10.73 15.43
CA LYS A 614 -3.50 -9.65 15.06
C LYS A 614 -4.07 -8.79 13.92
N ALA A 615 -4.55 -9.41 12.84
CA ALA A 615 -5.16 -8.73 11.69
C ALA A 615 -6.32 -7.80 12.11
N LEU A 616 -7.14 -8.24 13.06
CA LEU A 616 -8.18 -7.40 13.66
C LEU A 616 -7.59 -6.20 14.42
N SER A 617 -6.56 -6.41 15.25
CA SER A 617 -5.87 -5.32 15.97
C SER A 617 -5.32 -4.25 15.01
N ASP A 618 -4.72 -4.66 13.90
CA ASP A 618 -4.10 -3.76 12.93
C ASP A 618 -5.15 -2.89 12.21
N VAL A 619 -6.33 -3.44 11.89
CA VAL A 619 -7.47 -2.65 11.38
C VAL A 619 -8.01 -1.68 12.41
N MET A 620 -8.13 -2.09 13.67
CA MET A 620 -8.59 -1.21 14.75
C MET A 620 -7.60 -0.07 15.00
N MET A 621 -6.29 -0.32 14.81
CA MET A 621 -5.24 0.70 14.77
C MET A 621 -5.37 1.63 13.55
N ALA A 622 -5.61 1.12 12.34
CA ALA A 622 -5.81 1.95 11.15
C ALA A 622 -7.03 2.90 11.29
N LEU A 623 -8.16 2.37 11.79
CA LEU A 623 -9.34 3.18 12.11
C LEU A 623 -9.07 4.19 13.24
N ARG A 624 -8.17 3.88 14.18
CA ARG A 624 -7.73 4.83 15.20
C ARG A 624 -6.90 5.97 14.59
N LYS A 625 -5.92 5.67 13.71
CA LYS A 625 -5.15 6.68 12.95
C LYS A 625 -6.10 7.64 12.21
N LEU A 626 -7.13 7.10 11.54
CA LEU A 626 -8.14 7.88 10.81
C LEU A 626 -8.93 8.84 11.74
N ARG A 627 -9.41 8.34 12.90
CA ARG A 627 -10.11 9.19 13.89
C ARG A 627 -9.18 10.28 14.44
N GLU A 628 -7.94 9.94 14.78
CA GLU A 628 -6.95 10.90 15.29
C GLU A 628 -6.62 12.00 14.24
N GLY A 629 -6.57 11.66 12.94
CA GLY A 629 -6.42 12.63 11.85
C GLY A 629 -7.63 13.56 11.68
N ILE A 630 -8.86 13.06 11.83
CA ILE A 630 -10.08 13.89 11.79
C ILE A 630 -10.12 14.87 12.99
N VAL A 631 -9.74 14.41 14.18
CA VAL A 631 -9.65 15.27 15.38
C VAL A 631 -8.55 16.31 15.23
N ALA A 632 -7.36 15.94 14.74
CA ALA A 632 -6.25 16.86 14.52
C ALA A 632 -6.55 17.95 13.49
N SER A 633 -7.30 17.61 12.44
CA SER A 633 -7.79 18.56 11.42
C SER A 633 -9.03 19.36 11.85
N LYS A 634 -9.60 19.09 13.04
CA LYS A 634 -10.77 19.76 13.63
C LYS A 634 -12.02 19.74 12.72
N ARG A 635 -12.16 18.73 11.87
CA ARG A 635 -13.26 18.65 10.89
C ARG A 635 -14.57 18.14 11.50
N ALA A 636 -15.66 18.86 11.25
CA ALA A 636 -17.03 18.41 11.50
C ALA A 636 -17.87 18.67 10.24
N ASP A 637 -18.06 17.62 9.44
CA ASP A 637 -18.78 17.62 8.16
C ASP A 637 -19.31 16.20 7.85
N ASP A 638 -19.99 16.02 6.73
CA ASP A 638 -20.61 14.74 6.33
C ASP A 638 -19.61 13.57 6.23
N PHE A 639 -18.38 13.81 5.77
CA PHE A 639 -17.35 12.77 5.72
C PHE A 639 -16.86 12.43 7.13
N SER A 640 -16.67 13.42 8.02
CA SER A 640 -16.33 13.14 9.42
C SER A 640 -17.41 12.29 10.08
N ILE A 641 -18.69 12.55 9.77
CA ILE A 641 -19.82 11.75 10.25
C ILE A 641 -19.75 10.32 9.69
N GLN A 642 -19.63 10.12 8.37
CA GLN A 642 -19.59 8.77 7.78
C GLN A 642 -18.37 7.97 8.24
N ALA A 643 -17.19 8.59 8.36
CA ALA A 643 -15.98 7.94 8.86
C ALA A 643 -16.15 7.46 10.32
N TYR A 644 -16.79 8.26 11.17
CA TYR A 644 -17.09 7.86 12.55
C TYR A 644 -18.19 6.78 12.60
N LEU A 645 -19.26 6.89 11.82
CA LEU A 645 -20.30 5.86 11.71
C LEU A 645 -19.71 4.50 11.28
N PHE A 646 -18.82 4.49 10.28
CA PHE A 646 -18.10 3.30 9.85
C PHE A 646 -17.21 2.72 10.97
N CYS A 647 -16.41 3.56 11.63
CA CYS A 647 -15.60 3.15 12.78
C CYS A 647 -16.46 2.50 13.89
N ILE A 648 -17.59 3.11 14.22
CA ILE A 648 -18.52 2.64 15.26
C ILE A 648 -19.12 1.28 14.87
N ARG A 649 -19.68 1.16 13.66
CA ARG A 649 -20.30 -0.09 13.16
C ARG A 649 -19.33 -1.27 13.22
N LEU A 650 -18.11 -1.12 12.69
CA LEU A 650 -17.12 -2.20 12.71
C LEU A 650 -16.71 -2.55 14.14
N SER A 651 -16.38 -1.53 14.96
CA SER A 651 -15.99 -1.70 16.37
C SER A 651 -17.05 -2.40 17.21
N VAL A 652 -18.34 -2.17 16.93
CA VAL A 652 -19.48 -2.85 17.60
C VAL A 652 -19.59 -4.32 17.17
N LEU A 653 -19.45 -4.63 15.88
CA LEU A 653 -19.49 -6.02 15.39
C LEU A 653 -18.41 -6.91 16.02
N VAL A 654 -17.22 -6.34 16.25
CA VAL A 654 -16.08 -7.01 16.91
C VAL A 654 -16.06 -6.81 18.43
N LYS A 655 -17.10 -6.17 19.00
CA LYS A 655 -17.32 -5.98 20.45
C LYS A 655 -16.13 -5.32 21.18
N HIS A 656 -15.49 -4.30 20.58
CA HIS A 656 -14.32 -3.59 21.13
C HIS A 656 -14.71 -2.20 21.70
N PRO A 657 -15.12 -2.09 22.99
CA PRO A 657 -15.73 -0.87 23.54
C PRO A 657 -14.81 0.36 23.57
N GLU A 658 -13.51 0.16 23.74
CA GLU A 658 -12.48 1.20 23.74
C GLU A 658 -12.41 1.94 22.40
N SER A 659 -12.93 1.34 21.31
CA SER A 659 -12.99 1.97 19.99
C SER A 659 -14.35 2.55 19.64
N TYR A 660 -15.47 1.85 19.88
CA TYR A 660 -16.79 2.44 19.58
C TYR A 660 -17.23 3.48 20.61
N HIS A 661 -17.04 3.27 21.90
CA HIS A 661 -17.62 4.14 22.92
C HIS A 661 -17.05 5.58 22.86
N PRO A 662 -15.73 5.82 22.74
CA PRO A 662 -15.20 7.17 22.54
C PRO A 662 -15.60 7.78 21.19
N ALA A 663 -15.74 6.97 20.13
CA ALA A 663 -16.17 7.45 18.82
C ALA A 663 -17.64 7.90 18.83
N ILE A 664 -18.54 7.14 19.45
CA ILE A 664 -19.95 7.51 19.70
C ILE A 664 -20.01 8.83 20.46
N LEU A 665 -19.30 8.94 21.59
CA LEU A 665 -19.32 10.15 22.41
C LEU A 665 -18.77 11.37 21.66
N HIS A 666 -17.70 11.21 20.87
CA HIS A 666 -17.15 12.32 20.10
C HIS A 666 -18.09 12.77 18.97
N LEU A 667 -18.68 11.81 18.24
CA LEU A 667 -19.67 12.10 17.19
C LEU A 667 -20.87 12.87 17.75
N LEU A 668 -21.41 12.45 18.91
CA LEU A 668 -22.58 13.09 19.53
C LEU A 668 -22.26 14.42 20.24
N ARG A 669 -21.07 14.58 20.85
CA ARG A 669 -20.72 15.74 21.69
C ARG A 669 -19.88 16.83 21.00
N HIS A 670 -19.17 16.50 19.91
CA HIS A 670 -18.28 17.45 19.22
C HIS A 670 -18.64 17.66 17.75
N ILE A 671 -18.98 16.60 17.00
CA ILE A 671 -19.31 16.73 15.57
C ILE A 671 -20.77 17.19 15.39
N LYS A 672 -21.74 16.48 15.98
CA LYS A 672 -23.18 16.78 15.90
C LYS A 672 -23.61 18.22 16.28
N PRO A 673 -22.97 18.92 17.24
CA PRO A 673 -23.28 20.32 17.51
C PRO A 673 -22.75 21.31 16.46
N LEU A 674 -21.79 20.90 15.62
CA LEU A 674 -21.17 21.73 14.58
C LEU A 674 -21.77 21.46 13.19
N HIS A 675 -22.14 20.20 12.89
CA HIS A 675 -22.74 19.80 11.61
C HIS A 675 -23.96 18.89 11.84
N PRO A 676 -25.10 19.13 11.14
CA PRO A 676 -26.33 18.38 11.37
C PRO A 676 -26.23 16.92 10.88
N MET A 677 -26.52 15.98 11.77
CA MET A 677 -26.74 14.56 11.43
C MET A 677 -28.22 14.30 11.11
N THR A 678 -28.52 13.30 10.28
CA THR A 678 -29.91 12.89 10.04
C THR A 678 -30.52 12.21 11.27
N SER A 679 -31.85 12.21 11.35
CA SER A 679 -32.57 11.53 12.44
C SER A 679 -32.29 10.02 12.51
N ILE A 680 -31.94 9.40 11.38
CA ILE A 680 -31.66 7.96 11.29
C ILE A 680 -30.28 7.66 11.92
N GLU A 681 -29.26 8.43 11.57
CA GLU A 681 -27.90 8.24 12.12
C GLU A 681 -27.87 8.54 13.62
N ILE A 682 -28.65 9.52 14.08
CA ILE A 682 -28.83 9.79 15.52
C ILE A 682 -29.52 8.59 16.20
N GLN A 683 -30.60 8.03 15.63
CA GLN A 683 -31.28 6.86 16.19
C GLN A 683 -30.42 5.59 16.20
N GLU A 684 -29.54 5.42 15.22
CA GLU A 684 -28.57 4.34 15.16
C GLU A 684 -27.50 4.49 16.27
N VAL A 685 -26.75 5.60 16.26
CA VAL A 685 -25.62 5.84 17.17
C VAL A 685 -26.06 5.91 18.63
N VAL A 686 -27.17 6.59 18.91
CA VAL A 686 -27.72 6.66 20.27
C VAL A 686 -28.32 5.31 20.68
N GLY A 687 -28.91 4.55 19.74
CA GLY A 687 -29.36 3.18 20.00
C GLY A 687 -28.22 2.26 20.43
N TYR A 688 -27.04 2.39 19.82
CA TYR A 688 -25.83 1.68 20.25
C TYR A 688 -25.35 2.15 21.63
N LEU A 689 -25.37 3.46 21.92
CA LEU A 689 -24.98 3.99 23.24
C LEU A 689 -25.90 3.50 24.37
N ILE A 690 -27.20 3.43 24.12
CA ILE A 690 -28.22 2.95 25.06
C ILE A 690 -28.00 1.45 25.34
N LEU A 691 -27.78 0.62 24.31
CA LEU A 691 -27.53 -0.82 24.49
C LEU A 691 -26.16 -1.12 25.12
N ASP A 692 -25.11 -0.36 24.80
CA ASP A 692 -23.82 -0.45 25.50
C ASP A 692 -23.98 -0.15 27.00
N THR A 693 -24.73 0.90 27.33
CA THR A 693 -24.97 1.33 28.70
C THR A 693 -25.87 0.36 29.47
N ALA A 694 -26.91 -0.17 28.84
CA ALA A 694 -27.81 -1.14 29.43
C ALA A 694 -27.16 -2.53 29.60
N CYS A 695 -26.48 -3.05 28.57
CA CYS A 695 -26.02 -4.44 28.54
C CYS A 695 -24.59 -4.65 29.03
N ARG A 696 -23.65 -3.77 28.67
CA ARG A 696 -22.23 -3.91 29.08
C ARG A 696 -21.93 -3.15 30.37
N ARG A 697 -22.39 -1.90 30.49
CA ARG A 697 -22.19 -1.09 31.70
C ARG A 697 -23.17 -1.43 32.84
N ARG A 698 -24.32 -2.04 32.52
CA ARG A 698 -25.43 -2.40 33.45
C ARG A 698 -26.16 -1.21 34.10
N GLU A 699 -26.00 -0.03 33.53
CA GLU A 699 -26.53 1.23 34.06
C GLU A 699 -27.88 1.56 33.40
N LEU A 700 -28.92 0.78 33.75
CA LEU A 700 -30.25 0.92 33.14
C LEU A 700 -30.85 2.33 33.33
N ALA A 701 -30.58 2.99 34.46
CA ALA A 701 -31.03 4.36 34.70
C ALA A 701 -30.42 5.37 33.71
N ASP A 702 -29.12 5.28 33.44
CA ASP A 702 -28.44 6.06 32.40
C ASP A 702 -28.99 5.74 31.01
N ALA A 703 -29.24 4.45 30.72
CA ALA A 703 -29.79 4.02 29.44
C ALA A 703 -31.17 4.65 29.16
N PHE A 704 -32.06 4.69 30.15
CA PHE A 704 -33.34 5.42 30.05
C PHE A 704 -33.15 6.94 29.98
N SER A 705 -32.18 7.50 30.69
CA SER A 705 -31.88 8.94 30.67
C SER A 705 -31.42 9.42 29.29
N ILE A 706 -30.47 8.71 28.68
CA ILE A 706 -29.99 8.95 27.31
C ILE A 706 -31.13 8.78 26.29
N ARG A 707 -31.96 7.74 26.48
CA ARG A 707 -33.15 7.48 25.65
C ARG A 707 -34.22 8.59 25.75
N HIS A 708 -34.28 9.30 26.87
CA HIS A 708 -35.14 10.47 27.06
C HIS A 708 -34.51 11.75 26.48
N GLU A 709 -33.24 12.02 26.79
CA GLU A 709 -32.45 13.16 26.30
C GLU A 709 -32.52 13.31 24.78
N PHE A 710 -32.28 12.21 24.05
CA PHE A 710 -32.30 12.18 22.58
C PHE A 710 -33.68 11.88 21.98
N GLN A 711 -34.72 11.74 22.81
CA GLN A 711 -36.12 11.49 22.42
C GLN A 711 -36.30 10.33 21.41
N ILE A 712 -35.53 9.24 21.57
CA ILE A 712 -35.53 8.11 20.65
C ILE A 712 -36.92 7.44 20.62
N LYS A 713 -37.38 7.04 19.43
CA LYS A 713 -38.65 6.34 19.19
C LYS A 713 -38.38 5.06 18.42
N ASP A 714 -38.10 3.98 19.14
CA ASP A 714 -37.72 2.70 18.56
C ASP A 714 -38.30 1.55 19.41
N SER A 715 -39.33 0.89 18.89
CA SER A 715 -40.06 -0.14 19.63
C SER A 715 -39.22 -1.39 19.92
N LYS A 716 -38.19 -1.67 19.12
CA LYS A 716 -37.30 -2.83 19.35
C LYS A 716 -36.33 -2.51 20.49
N LEU A 717 -35.79 -1.30 20.52
CA LEU A 717 -34.97 -0.80 21.63
C LEU A 717 -35.77 -0.73 22.93
N ASP A 718 -37.02 -0.25 22.87
CA ASP A 718 -37.92 -0.20 24.03
C ASP A 718 -38.24 -1.60 24.57
N THR A 719 -38.48 -2.57 23.68
CA THR A 719 -38.73 -3.97 24.08
C THR A 719 -37.46 -4.62 24.64
N ALA A 720 -36.27 -4.27 24.13
CA ALA A 720 -34.99 -4.72 24.69
C ALA A 720 -34.77 -4.19 26.12
N LEU A 721 -34.96 -2.89 26.34
CA LEU A 721 -34.87 -2.28 27.67
C LEU A 721 -35.91 -2.89 28.63
N HIS A 722 -37.15 -3.09 28.18
CA HIS A 722 -38.20 -3.73 28.98
C HIS A 722 -37.86 -5.19 29.31
N ALA A 723 -37.19 -5.93 28.43
CA ALA A 723 -36.73 -7.29 28.73
C ALA A 723 -35.63 -7.28 29.81
N LEU A 724 -34.70 -6.32 29.73
CA LEU A 724 -33.61 -6.13 30.70
C LEU A 724 -34.11 -5.69 32.09
N THR A 725 -35.10 -4.78 32.19
CA THR A 725 -35.62 -4.33 33.49
C THR A 725 -36.42 -5.38 34.26
N HIS A 726 -36.84 -6.46 33.59
CA HIS A 726 -37.68 -7.51 34.16
C HIS A 726 -37.00 -8.90 34.15
N ASP A 727 -35.69 -8.96 33.86
CA ASP A 727 -34.92 -10.21 33.67
C ASP A 727 -35.61 -11.22 32.72
N ASN A 728 -36.40 -10.74 31.76
CA ASN A 728 -37.28 -11.56 30.93
C ASN A 728 -36.52 -12.13 29.73
N TYR A 729 -35.84 -13.26 29.94
CA TYR A 729 -35.02 -13.92 28.93
C TYR A 729 -35.76 -14.32 27.65
N ILE A 730 -37.01 -14.78 27.76
CA ILE A 730 -37.81 -15.21 26.60
C ILE A 730 -38.13 -14.01 25.69
N LEU A 731 -38.47 -12.85 26.29
CA LEU A 731 -38.64 -11.60 25.55
C LEU A 731 -37.30 -11.11 24.99
N PHE A 732 -36.23 -11.19 25.78
CA PHE A 732 -34.88 -10.80 25.39
C PHE A 732 -34.38 -11.56 24.16
N GLN A 733 -34.47 -12.90 24.13
CA GLN A 733 -34.07 -13.70 22.97
C GLN A 733 -34.94 -13.42 21.73
N ARG A 734 -36.25 -13.18 21.93
CA ARG A 734 -37.13 -12.76 20.82
C ARG A 734 -36.68 -11.44 20.20
N VAL A 735 -36.34 -10.45 21.02
CA VAL A 735 -35.86 -9.14 20.54
C VAL A 735 -34.46 -9.26 19.92
N LYS A 736 -33.54 -10.02 20.54
CA LYS A 736 -32.19 -10.28 20.02
C LYS A 736 -32.20 -10.90 18.62
N LYS A 737 -33.22 -11.72 18.31
CA LYS A 737 -33.44 -12.35 16.99
C LYS A 737 -34.21 -11.46 15.99
N ASP A 738 -34.72 -10.30 16.42
CA ASP A 738 -35.52 -9.35 15.61
C ASP A 738 -34.81 -7.98 15.37
N VAL A 739 -33.80 -7.62 16.17
CA VAL A 739 -32.95 -6.44 15.92
C VAL A 739 -31.89 -6.70 14.84
N ASP A 740 -31.26 -5.62 14.35
CA ASP A 740 -30.13 -5.74 13.43
C ASP A 740 -28.87 -6.32 14.11
N ARG A 741 -27.91 -6.76 13.27
CA ARG A 741 -26.70 -7.47 13.69
C ARG A 741 -25.83 -6.71 14.71
N HIS A 742 -25.78 -5.38 14.64
CA HIS A 742 -24.96 -4.56 15.55
C HIS A 742 -25.62 -4.47 16.93
N ARG A 743 -26.94 -4.24 16.96
CA ARG A 743 -27.72 -4.28 18.22
C ARG A 743 -27.71 -5.66 18.85
N ALA A 744 -27.85 -6.73 18.06
CA ALA A 744 -27.70 -8.10 18.55
C ALA A 744 -26.33 -8.34 19.21
N LYS A 745 -25.24 -7.83 18.60
CA LYS A 745 -23.88 -7.91 19.16
C LYS A 745 -23.68 -7.14 20.47
N LEU A 746 -24.46 -6.08 20.72
CA LEU A 746 -24.48 -5.38 22.00
C LEU A 746 -25.33 -6.12 23.05
N LEU A 747 -26.47 -6.70 22.67
CA LEU A 747 -27.30 -7.51 23.55
C LEU A 747 -26.54 -8.73 24.10
N GLU A 748 -25.65 -9.35 23.30
CA GLU A 748 -24.78 -10.44 23.75
C GLU A 748 -23.94 -10.16 25.01
N TRP A 749 -23.78 -8.91 25.45
CA TRP A 749 -23.10 -8.59 26.72
C TRP A 749 -23.91 -8.95 27.97
N ALA A 750 -25.24 -8.99 27.89
CA ALA A 750 -26.13 -9.32 29.02
C ALA A 750 -26.73 -10.73 28.95
N ASP A 751 -26.54 -11.42 27.82
CA ASP A 751 -27.15 -12.72 27.49
C ASP A 751 -26.94 -13.79 28.58
N GLY A 752 -25.70 -13.98 29.04
CA GLY A 752 -25.35 -14.96 30.05
C GLY A 752 -25.95 -14.66 31.42
N ASP A 753 -26.01 -13.39 31.83
CA ASP A 753 -26.57 -12.98 33.13
C ASP A 753 -28.07 -13.23 33.23
N ILE A 754 -28.82 -12.90 32.18
CA ILE A 754 -30.27 -13.07 32.14
C ILE A 754 -30.63 -14.55 31.99
N ARG A 755 -29.81 -15.35 31.27
CA ARG A 755 -29.93 -16.82 31.27
C ARG A 755 -29.68 -17.38 32.66
N LEU A 756 -28.62 -16.92 33.33
CA LEU A 756 -28.27 -17.35 34.70
C LEU A 756 -29.36 -16.95 35.73
N HIS A 757 -30.00 -15.79 35.59
CA HIS A 757 -31.20 -15.45 36.36
C HIS A 757 -32.32 -16.46 36.09
N THR A 758 -32.63 -16.72 34.82
CA THR A 758 -33.68 -17.64 34.40
C THR A 758 -33.46 -19.05 34.96
N LEU A 759 -32.24 -19.57 34.91
CA LEU A 759 -31.85 -20.85 35.51
C LEU A 759 -32.02 -20.87 37.04
N LYS A 760 -31.68 -19.77 37.74
CA LYS A 760 -31.94 -19.62 39.18
C LYS A 760 -33.44 -19.62 39.49
N CYS A 761 -34.28 -19.04 38.63
CA CYS A 761 -35.73 -19.09 38.76
C CYS A 761 -36.29 -20.49 38.51
N PHE A 762 -35.82 -21.22 37.49
CA PHE A 762 -36.14 -22.63 37.30
C PHE A 762 -35.80 -23.47 38.55
N GLY A 763 -34.58 -23.28 39.08
CA GLY A 763 -34.10 -23.91 40.32
C GLY A 763 -34.93 -23.61 41.58
N ARG A 764 -35.65 -22.49 41.61
CA ARG A 764 -36.50 -22.07 42.75
C ARG A 764 -37.98 -22.42 42.57
N ALA A 765 -38.49 -22.41 41.34
CA ALA A 765 -39.90 -22.65 41.04
C ALA A 765 -40.24 -24.14 40.81
N TYR A 766 -39.39 -24.90 40.12
CA TYR A 766 -39.74 -26.25 39.67
C TYR A 766 -39.09 -27.36 40.52
N LEU A 767 -39.74 -28.52 40.60
CA LEU A 767 -39.14 -29.76 41.13
C LEU A 767 -38.54 -30.60 40.01
N GLY A 768 -39.17 -30.60 38.84
CA GLY A 768 -38.60 -31.05 37.58
C GLY A 768 -39.46 -30.58 36.40
N VAL A 769 -38.83 -30.40 35.25
CA VAL A 769 -39.37 -29.74 34.06
C VAL A 769 -39.17 -30.62 32.82
N ASP A 770 -40.00 -30.45 31.81
CA ASP A 770 -39.78 -31.03 30.48
C ASP A 770 -38.50 -30.48 29.84
N LEU A 771 -37.71 -31.34 29.18
CA LEU A 771 -36.45 -30.96 28.55
C LEU A 771 -36.65 -29.97 27.40
N GLY A 772 -37.64 -30.21 26.51
CA GLY A 772 -37.91 -29.35 25.37
C GLY A 772 -38.35 -27.94 25.79
N PHE A 773 -39.18 -27.84 26.83
CA PHE A 773 -39.55 -26.57 27.44
C PHE A 773 -38.35 -25.85 28.08
N LEU A 774 -37.44 -26.59 28.73
CA LEU A 774 -36.24 -25.99 29.31
C LEU A 774 -35.31 -25.44 28.22
N GLU A 775 -34.94 -26.24 27.21
CA GLU A 775 -34.07 -25.80 26.11
C GLU A 775 -34.68 -24.62 25.33
N MET A 776 -36.00 -24.62 25.11
CA MET A 776 -36.72 -23.48 24.51
C MET A 776 -36.68 -22.23 25.41
N ALA A 777 -36.81 -22.39 26.72
CA ALA A 777 -36.83 -21.27 27.67
C ALA A 777 -35.43 -20.70 27.98
N THR A 778 -34.36 -21.44 27.70
CA THR A 778 -32.96 -21.03 27.93
C THR A 778 -32.17 -20.78 26.63
N ASP A 779 -32.72 -21.12 25.47
CA ASP A 779 -32.06 -21.04 24.15
C ASP A 779 -30.69 -21.76 24.09
N ALA A 780 -30.53 -22.80 24.93
CA ALA A 780 -29.30 -23.55 25.16
C ALA A 780 -29.62 -25.02 25.42
N LYS A 781 -28.79 -25.95 24.92
CA LYS A 781 -29.06 -27.39 25.05
C LYS A 781 -28.61 -27.94 26.40
N TRP A 782 -29.15 -29.09 26.79
CA TRP A 782 -28.84 -29.78 28.05
C TRP A 782 -27.33 -29.92 28.33
N LYS A 783 -26.54 -30.22 27.29
CA LYS A 783 -25.08 -30.29 27.41
C LYS A 783 -24.48 -28.94 27.76
N ASP A 784 -24.85 -27.88 27.04
CA ASP A 784 -24.36 -26.52 27.27
C ASP A 784 -24.77 -26.01 28.67
N LEU A 785 -26.00 -26.30 29.10
CA LEU A 785 -26.50 -25.96 30.43
C LEU A 785 -25.68 -26.64 31.55
N LYS A 786 -25.24 -27.88 31.34
CA LYS A 786 -24.49 -28.66 32.32
C LYS A 786 -22.97 -28.36 32.30
N GLU A 787 -22.41 -28.16 31.12
CA GLU A 787 -20.96 -27.98 30.90
C GLU A 787 -20.53 -26.50 31.01
N ASN A 788 -21.34 -25.55 30.49
CA ASN A 788 -21.01 -24.12 30.48
C ASN A 788 -21.74 -23.31 31.57
N ASP A 789 -23.06 -23.50 31.74
CA ASP A 789 -23.84 -22.78 32.77
C ASP A 789 -23.84 -23.52 34.14
N GLY A 790 -23.25 -24.72 34.21
CA GLY A 790 -22.94 -25.44 35.45
C GLY A 790 -24.15 -25.97 36.24
N VAL A 791 -25.29 -26.28 35.60
CA VAL A 791 -26.49 -26.70 36.35
C VAL A 791 -26.33 -28.07 37.02
N GLY A 792 -26.46 -28.09 38.35
CA GLY A 792 -26.44 -29.31 39.17
C GLY A 792 -27.75 -30.10 39.14
N TRP A 793 -28.32 -30.28 37.95
CA TRP A 793 -29.60 -30.98 37.72
C TRP A 793 -29.36 -32.33 37.04
N GLU A 794 -30.33 -33.24 37.17
CA GLU A 794 -30.29 -34.59 36.61
C GLU A 794 -31.30 -34.71 35.47
N LEU A 795 -31.01 -35.52 34.45
CA LEU A 795 -31.96 -35.82 33.36
C LEU A 795 -32.46 -37.25 33.53
N ASP A 796 -33.78 -37.41 33.54
CA ASP A 796 -34.51 -38.66 33.73
C ASP A 796 -35.45 -38.82 32.52
N GLU A 797 -35.03 -39.63 31.55
CA GLU A 797 -35.60 -39.71 30.19
C GLU A 797 -35.73 -38.32 29.52
N GLU A 798 -36.95 -37.82 29.30
CA GLU A 798 -37.25 -36.50 28.72
C GLU A 798 -37.44 -35.40 29.78
N ARG A 799 -37.27 -35.71 31.08
CA ARG A 799 -37.57 -34.81 32.19
C ARG A 799 -36.31 -34.43 32.99
N VAL A 800 -36.05 -33.13 33.11
CA VAL A 800 -34.98 -32.61 33.98
C VAL A 800 -35.47 -32.54 35.43
N VAL A 801 -34.84 -33.29 36.32
CA VAL A 801 -35.06 -33.27 37.77
C VAL A 801 -34.20 -32.16 38.39
N ILE A 802 -34.88 -31.13 38.89
CA ILE A 802 -34.29 -29.89 39.41
C ILE A 802 -34.10 -29.96 40.94
N ARG A 803 -35.08 -30.53 41.65
CA ARG A 803 -35.05 -30.75 43.12
C ARG A 803 -35.82 -32.03 43.45
N ARG A 804 -35.13 -33.03 44.02
CA ARG A 804 -35.76 -34.23 44.58
C ARG A 804 -36.49 -33.87 45.88
N ILE A 805 -37.75 -34.31 46.02
CA ILE A 805 -38.50 -34.16 47.27
C ILE A 805 -37.84 -35.06 48.33
N LYS A 806 -37.40 -34.48 49.45
CA LYS A 806 -37.09 -35.29 50.64
C LYS A 806 -38.40 -35.80 51.23
N VAL A 807 -38.62 -37.11 51.14
CA VAL A 807 -39.59 -37.81 51.99
C VAL A 807 -39.21 -37.54 53.45
N ARG A 808 -40.22 -37.34 54.30
CA ARG A 808 -40.07 -36.82 55.67
C ARG A 808 -40.60 -37.81 56.69
#